data_AF-M8D8B4-F1
#
_entry.id   AF-M8D8B4-F1
#
_cell.length_a   1.000
_cell.length_b   1.000
_cell.length_c   1.000
_cell.angle_alpha   90.00
_cell.angle_beta   90.00
_cell.angle_gamma   90.00
#
_symmetry.space_group_name_H-M   'P 1'
#
loop_
_entity.id
_entity.type
_entity.pdbx_description
1 polymer ?
#
loop_
_entity_poly.entity_id
_entity_poly.type
_entity_poly.pdbx_seq_one_letter_code
_entity_poly.pdbx_strand_id
1 'polypeptide(L)'
;MTRHLIEQQYYTRGRQGIFRSNEGYDTVAKSPGLDNSFIKKALHPFCVYDAPRELQEREADPREYPDALICFRAETGELVIGQSVYAGADFTGQRNTFFSHNYVIPALRRDEFCLRPRKIFGIEGFDRKHDETAGKELPSLEDIPYREGDPGDRKRALARLGVDERTFKQLLYAVMMSLSAKKKVFVSLDGEVGAAAASAKELMEILYGCLPYEMRRHIGFLTYSNEPQSKKHINVMFVQKGSIRPGAGHIDKEFLFDLPNKRIWNADLQEGEHEYLDFAWTYLNEPHVLADFYQFAEEVLAGDESGAGLRLATYYELCPLFLIEKGRMAVYEKNRAAVWQVILNYVENGQLKNKKRLQELLVGLFREEKAAVAARVLPAGELVRLIIQSGRVVEPRSKQKEMVLYLMDVLLKGRLMQPGKYLGEVYKHLAAEPEMFSLVMSTALRHEQFVKPLFEEYLAKRLEAALRIEDVLKEIGFWAEHAPEALRNPFFKEATRNKLLAQFRGSGQKTDAASQIHRFFRKSRESSDYARETLDEIDRCLLKYVNLETLSREDFEGIVELLEDKPQTFARELDLESRETYDLLMNLAALEQAEVIPPPEEFFRSFDPDEIDKQQRLLRRLLGEKLDQRSFPMVWLAFYQADSQPIHDTPYDRMLSFVHEKGGEESVYPFVQWTITERSFFHGKALAPGYRGALKRYFLEDKGQRLRDKAWRKKWYAVRNADFRRVLDEVRNESSNGLVRLFRRHTGIMVIGTALLVAGGSVGGVMLYTSKQTTPATGEAGHPASGGGTGNPGTGVSVPGSGEASNPPVRIYGPMLPAGNGTPAGDAGNAGNSGNAENTGNTGNTENTNSPGDTGKTGSAGTTKDESNAGSSGTGENGTNKSSTPKTGDGQSSPSTP
;
A
#
# COMPACT_ATOMS: atom_id res chain seq x y z
N MET A 1 16.27 49.99 4.51
CA MET A 1 16.49 48.69 5.17
C MET A 1 17.08 48.97 6.55
N THR A 2 16.45 48.49 7.62
CA THR A 2 17.03 48.50 8.96
C THR A 2 18.22 47.53 9.00
N ARG A 3 19.37 47.95 9.53
CA ARG A 3 20.49 47.02 9.77
C ARG A 3 20.15 46.13 10.95
N HIS A 4 20.37 44.83 10.83
CA HIS A 4 20.21 43.88 11.94
C HIS A 4 21.48 43.92 12.81
N LEU A 5 21.53 44.90 13.72
CA LEU A 5 22.63 45.08 14.66
C LEU A 5 22.56 44.05 15.80
N ILE A 6 23.70 43.85 16.46
CA ILE A 6 23.84 43.01 17.65
C ILE A 6 23.64 43.91 18.88
N GLU A 7 22.71 43.52 19.74
CA GLU A 7 22.38 44.29 20.95
C GLU A 7 23.14 43.76 22.17
N GLN A 8 23.44 44.63 23.14
CA GLN A 8 24.23 44.32 24.34
C GLN A 8 23.41 44.50 25.63
N GLN A 9 23.79 43.78 26.68
CA GLN A 9 23.27 43.93 28.05
C GLN A 9 24.40 43.75 29.07
N TYR A 10 24.50 44.68 30.03
CA TYR A 10 25.30 44.55 31.24
C TYR A 10 24.39 44.27 32.45
N TYR A 11 24.72 43.27 33.26
CA TYR A 11 24.01 42.91 34.49
C TYR A 11 24.99 42.74 35.66
N THR A 12 24.68 43.36 36.80
CA THR A 12 25.45 43.24 38.05
C THR A 12 24.65 43.82 39.22
N ARG A 13 25.24 43.91 40.42
CA ARG A 13 24.65 44.61 41.56
C ARG A 13 25.12 46.06 41.60
N GLY A 14 24.22 46.97 41.23
CA GLY A 14 24.45 48.43 41.22
C GLY A 14 23.57 49.15 42.24
N ARG A 15 23.80 50.48 42.38
CA ARG A 15 22.94 51.35 43.21
C ARG A 15 21.54 51.50 42.64
N GLN A 16 21.43 51.42 41.31
CA GLN A 16 20.20 51.40 40.52
C GLN A 16 20.43 50.56 39.27
N GLY A 17 19.36 50.01 38.70
CA GLY A 17 19.36 49.42 37.36
C GLY A 17 18.45 50.17 36.39
N ILE A 18 18.04 49.47 35.34
CA ILE A 18 17.04 49.91 34.35
C ILE A 18 15.61 49.58 34.82
N PHE A 19 15.43 48.56 35.66
CA PHE A 19 14.12 48.12 36.14
C PHE A 19 13.89 48.37 37.62
N ARG A 20 14.94 48.66 38.40
CA ARG A 20 14.89 48.93 39.84
C ARG A 20 15.60 50.24 40.18
N SER A 21 14.92 51.10 40.94
CA SER A 21 15.45 52.35 41.49
C SER A 21 16.30 52.18 42.76
N ASN A 22 16.36 50.95 43.27
CA ASN A 22 16.94 50.61 44.57
C ASN A 22 18.11 49.63 44.35
N GLU A 23 19.00 49.54 45.35
CA GLU A 23 20.10 48.58 45.37
C GLU A 23 19.63 47.14 45.05
N GLY A 24 20.37 46.47 44.17
CA GLY A 24 20.22 45.05 43.92
C GLY A 24 20.86 44.61 42.61
N TYR A 25 20.77 43.31 42.34
CA TYR A 25 21.07 42.78 41.02
C TYR A 25 19.98 43.18 40.02
N ASP A 26 20.39 43.82 38.93
CA ASP A 26 19.55 44.24 37.80
C ASP A 26 20.40 44.46 36.53
N THR A 27 19.75 44.66 35.39
CA THR A 27 20.41 45.22 34.21
C THR A 27 20.83 46.65 34.53
N VAL A 28 22.13 46.97 34.43
CA VAL A 28 22.66 48.33 34.69
C VAL A 28 22.72 49.16 33.40
N ALA A 29 23.06 48.53 32.27
CA ALA A 29 23.08 49.16 30.95
C ALA A 29 22.58 48.18 29.86
N LYS A 30 21.97 48.70 28.79
CA LYS A 30 21.52 47.92 27.62
C LYS A 30 21.63 48.71 26.32
N SER A 31 21.66 48.04 25.18
CA SER A 31 21.48 48.70 23.89
C SER A 31 20.01 49.11 23.63
N PRO A 32 19.74 50.20 22.89
CA PRO A 32 18.37 50.71 22.69
C PRO A 32 17.38 49.68 22.13
N GLY A 33 17.79 48.88 21.14
CA GLY A 33 16.93 47.93 20.43
C GLY A 33 16.53 46.69 21.25
N LEU A 34 17.21 46.43 22.37
CA LEU A 34 16.94 45.25 23.19
C LEU A 34 15.67 45.40 24.04
N ASP A 35 14.66 44.54 23.84
CA ASP A 35 13.39 44.62 24.55
C ASP A 35 13.51 44.32 26.07
N ASN A 36 12.79 45.10 26.87
CA ASN A 36 12.74 45.00 28.31
C ASN A 36 12.06 43.71 28.81
N SER A 37 11.14 43.12 28.04
CA SER A 37 10.52 41.83 28.41
C SER A 37 11.41 40.64 28.03
N PHE A 38 12.11 40.72 26.88
CA PHE A 38 13.13 39.76 26.48
C PHE A 38 14.25 39.69 27.52
N ILE A 39 14.80 40.82 27.97
CA ILE A 39 15.84 40.84 29.01
C ILE A 39 15.37 40.10 30.28
N LYS A 40 14.17 40.39 30.78
CA LYS A 40 13.63 39.78 32.01
C LYS A 40 13.27 38.30 31.87
N LYS A 41 12.84 37.85 30.69
CA LYS A 41 12.37 36.47 30.46
C LYS A 41 13.48 35.54 29.94
N ALA A 42 14.36 36.05 29.08
CA ALA A 42 15.34 35.26 28.34
C ALA A 42 16.78 35.46 28.83
N LEU A 43 17.16 36.63 29.36
CA LEU A 43 18.55 36.89 29.79
C LEU A 43 18.75 36.78 31.30
N HIS A 44 17.88 37.41 32.10
CA HIS A 44 17.95 37.40 33.57
C HIS A 44 18.09 35.99 34.20
N PRO A 45 17.42 34.92 33.71
CA PRO A 45 17.61 33.55 34.25
C PRO A 45 19.02 32.98 34.09
N PHE A 46 19.86 33.58 33.26
CA PHE A 46 21.26 33.18 33.02
C PHE A 46 22.28 34.20 33.53
N CYS A 47 21.84 35.36 33.99
CA CYS A 47 22.69 36.36 34.64
C CYS A 47 22.96 35.93 36.10
N VAL A 48 23.65 34.81 36.28
CA VAL A 48 23.95 34.19 37.58
C VAL A 48 25.37 33.61 37.55
N TYR A 49 26.16 33.89 38.58
CA TYR A 49 27.49 33.31 38.75
C TYR A 49 27.75 32.96 40.22
N ASP A 50 27.95 31.67 40.48
CA ASP A 50 28.34 31.15 41.78
C ASP A 50 29.84 30.82 41.79
N ALA A 51 30.63 31.59 42.53
CA ALA A 51 32.08 31.42 42.57
C ALA A 51 32.51 30.05 43.18
N PRO A 52 33.65 29.47 42.78
CA PRO A 52 34.12 28.20 43.30
C PRO A 52 34.44 28.27 44.79
N ARG A 53 33.99 27.29 45.59
CA ARG A 53 34.22 27.26 47.05
C ARG A 53 35.72 27.36 47.42
N GLU A 54 36.56 26.62 46.69
CA GLU A 54 38.03 26.62 46.81
C GLU A 54 38.69 28.00 46.65
N LEU A 55 38.04 28.93 45.93
CA LEU A 55 38.51 30.30 45.75
C LEU A 55 37.82 31.30 46.69
N GLN A 56 36.64 30.97 47.23
CA GLN A 56 35.97 31.76 48.27
C GLN A 56 36.62 31.58 49.65
N GLU A 57 37.26 30.43 49.89
CA GLU A 57 37.94 30.09 51.15
C GLU A 57 39.35 30.71 51.26
N ARG A 58 39.84 31.41 50.22
CA ARG A 58 41.14 32.10 50.18
C ARG A 58 41.02 33.49 49.55
N GLU A 59 41.92 34.41 49.88
CA GLU A 59 41.98 35.74 49.24
C GLU A 59 42.67 35.65 47.87
N ALA A 60 41.94 35.14 46.87
CA ALA A 60 42.41 34.93 45.50
C ALA A 60 42.31 36.19 44.61
N ASP A 61 43.21 36.32 43.62
CA ASP A 61 43.08 37.32 42.54
C ASP A 61 41.74 37.09 41.80
N PRO A 62 40.91 38.11 41.57
CA PRO A 62 39.71 38.02 40.72
C PRO A 62 39.90 37.37 39.34
N ARG A 63 41.14 37.27 38.83
CA ARG A 63 41.53 36.57 37.60
C ARG A 63 41.67 35.04 37.74
N GLU A 64 41.79 34.51 38.96
CA GLU A 64 41.77 33.06 39.21
C GLU A 64 40.36 32.47 39.11
N TYR A 65 39.33 33.31 39.14
CA TYR A 65 37.94 32.87 39.09
C TYR A 65 37.53 32.50 37.66
N PRO A 66 36.93 31.30 37.44
CA PRO A 66 36.63 30.80 36.10
C PRO A 66 35.56 31.63 35.39
N ASP A 67 35.83 32.04 34.15
CA ASP A 67 34.87 32.74 33.28
C ASP A 67 33.75 31.80 32.79
N ALA A 68 32.50 32.12 33.14
CA ALA A 68 31.33 31.38 32.68
C ALA A 68 30.83 31.92 31.33
N LEU A 69 31.37 31.39 30.23
CA LEU A 69 30.84 31.60 28.89
C LEU A 69 29.56 30.79 28.72
N ILE A 70 28.48 31.45 28.28
CA ILE A 70 27.19 30.85 27.96
C ILE A 70 26.84 31.13 26.50
N CYS A 71 26.22 30.15 25.85
CA CYS A 71 25.68 30.30 24.50
C CYS A 71 24.36 29.54 24.41
N PHE A 72 23.28 30.16 23.90
CA PHE A 72 22.01 29.47 23.66
C PHE A 72 21.12 30.18 22.64
N ARG A 73 20.19 29.43 22.03
CA ARG A 73 19.13 29.97 21.18
C ARG A 73 17.88 30.30 22.01
N ALA A 74 17.41 31.54 21.92
CA ALA A 74 16.17 32.00 22.54
C ALA A 74 14.92 31.50 21.78
N GLU A 75 13.74 31.50 22.44
CA GLU A 75 12.48 31.03 21.85
C GLU A 75 12.06 31.87 20.62
N THR A 76 12.33 33.17 20.66
CA THR A 76 12.14 34.13 19.55
C THR A 76 13.16 34.00 18.42
N GLY A 77 14.20 33.17 18.60
CA GLY A 77 15.12 32.73 17.54
C GLY A 77 16.51 33.37 17.56
N GLU A 78 16.74 34.40 18.36
CA GLU A 78 18.05 35.04 18.56
C GLU A 78 19.06 34.07 19.17
N LEU A 79 20.34 34.31 18.88
CA LEU A 79 21.46 33.67 19.55
C LEU A 79 21.98 34.59 20.65
N VAL A 80 21.96 34.11 21.88
CA VAL A 80 22.56 34.80 23.03
C VAL A 80 23.93 34.20 23.27
N ILE A 81 24.97 35.03 23.31
CA ILE A 81 26.32 34.65 23.72
C ILE A 81 26.74 35.61 24.84
N GLY A 82 27.06 35.10 26.02
CA GLY A 82 27.37 35.92 27.17
C GLY A 82 28.53 35.39 28.00
N GLN A 83 29.15 36.26 28.78
CA GLN A 83 30.16 35.88 29.77
C GLN A 83 29.75 36.43 31.13
N SER A 84 29.69 35.56 32.15
CA SER A 84 29.58 35.96 33.55
C SER A 84 30.90 35.71 34.27
N VAL A 85 31.38 36.71 35.01
CA VAL A 85 32.69 36.69 35.68
C VAL A 85 32.56 37.20 37.12
N TYR A 86 33.46 36.73 37.98
CA TYR A 86 33.65 37.31 39.30
C TYR A 86 34.14 38.76 39.19
N ALA A 87 33.51 39.68 39.92
CA ALA A 87 33.77 41.12 39.82
C ALA A 87 34.43 41.71 41.08
N GLY A 88 34.76 40.88 42.08
CA GLY A 88 35.25 41.34 43.39
C GLY A 88 34.13 41.90 44.25
N ALA A 89 34.44 42.89 45.10
CA ALA A 89 33.47 43.55 45.95
C ALA A 89 32.53 44.49 45.15
N ASP A 90 31.28 44.59 45.58
CA ASP A 90 30.29 45.52 45.03
C ASP A 90 30.57 46.99 45.39
N PHE A 91 29.70 47.91 44.93
CA PHE A 91 29.80 49.35 45.16
C PHE A 91 29.76 49.79 46.65
N THR A 92 29.47 48.87 47.59
CA THR A 92 29.52 49.10 49.05
C THR A 92 30.85 48.66 49.66
N GLY A 93 31.62 47.81 48.97
CA GLY A 93 32.82 47.16 49.48
C GLY A 93 32.56 46.01 50.47
N GLN A 94 31.30 45.73 50.84
CA GLN A 94 30.97 44.80 51.93
C GLN A 94 30.65 43.37 51.48
N ARG A 95 30.37 43.15 50.19
CA ARG A 95 29.95 41.85 49.66
C ARG A 95 30.50 41.65 48.26
N ASN A 96 30.85 40.40 47.95
CA ASN A 96 31.31 40.03 46.62
C ASN A 96 30.16 39.98 45.61
N THR A 97 30.46 40.25 44.35
CA THR A 97 29.49 40.26 43.25
C THR A 97 30.08 39.73 41.94
N PHE A 98 29.23 39.61 40.93
CA PHE A 98 29.59 39.17 39.59
C PHE A 98 29.08 40.17 38.56
N PHE A 99 29.66 40.09 37.37
CA PHE A 99 29.28 40.89 36.22
C PHE A 99 28.97 39.98 35.04
N SER A 100 27.88 40.25 34.32
CA SER A 100 27.51 39.55 33.09
C SER A 100 27.40 40.53 31.93
N HIS A 101 28.16 40.31 30.86
CA HIS A 101 27.96 40.94 29.55
C HIS A 101 27.35 39.89 28.60
N ASN A 102 26.11 40.14 28.13
CA ASN A 102 25.44 39.33 27.12
C ASN A 102 25.33 40.09 25.77
N TYR A 103 25.74 39.43 24.67
CA TYR A 103 25.40 39.80 23.30
C TYR A 103 24.14 39.08 22.84
N VAL A 104 23.31 39.77 22.06
CA VAL A 104 22.08 39.24 21.47
C VAL A 104 22.15 39.43 19.95
N ILE A 105 22.43 38.33 19.24
CA ILE A 105 22.57 38.31 17.78
C ILE A 105 21.19 38.00 17.17
N PRO A 106 20.65 38.85 16.27
CA PRO A 106 19.36 38.63 15.62
C PRO A 106 19.25 37.28 14.92
N ALA A 107 18.06 36.68 14.92
CA ALA A 107 17.81 35.35 14.34
C ALA A 107 18.31 35.21 12.87
N LEU A 108 18.16 36.27 12.07
CA LEU A 108 18.62 36.35 10.67
C LEU A 108 20.15 36.29 10.50
N ARG A 109 20.92 36.51 11.57
CA ARG A 109 22.39 36.57 11.59
C ARG A 109 23.05 35.44 12.39
N ARG A 110 22.27 34.64 13.14
CA ARG A 110 22.74 33.50 13.95
C ARG A 110 23.74 32.62 13.21
N ASP A 111 23.46 32.29 11.94
CA ASP A 111 24.27 31.36 11.15
C ASP A 111 25.68 31.89 10.83
N GLU A 112 25.90 33.21 10.85
CA GLU A 112 27.27 33.79 10.80
C GLU A 112 28.16 33.26 11.95
N PHE A 113 27.55 33.00 13.10
CA PHE A 113 28.19 32.55 14.34
C PHE A 113 28.17 31.02 14.45
N CYS A 114 27.01 30.38 14.29
CA CYS A 114 26.89 28.92 14.45
C CYS A 114 27.75 28.12 13.45
N LEU A 115 27.92 28.61 12.22
CA LEU A 115 28.76 27.93 11.22
C LEU A 115 30.27 28.05 11.53
N ARG A 116 30.67 29.06 12.33
CA ARG A 116 32.08 29.42 12.62
C ARG A 116 32.36 29.40 14.14
N PRO A 117 32.83 28.28 14.73
CA PRO A 117 33.03 28.18 16.19
C PRO A 117 33.86 29.34 16.79
N ARG A 118 34.90 29.80 16.09
CA ARG A 118 35.72 30.95 16.50
C ARG A 118 34.93 32.27 16.70
N LYS A 119 33.76 32.46 16.07
CA LYS A 119 32.89 33.62 16.35
C LYS A 119 32.14 33.53 17.69
N ILE A 120 32.13 32.37 18.36
CA ILE A 120 31.53 32.16 19.68
C ILE A 120 32.63 31.99 20.73
N PHE A 121 33.59 31.09 20.47
CA PHE A 121 34.67 30.79 21.42
C PHE A 121 35.86 31.77 21.32
N GLY A 122 36.06 32.44 20.18
CA GLY A 122 37.15 33.41 19.99
C GLY A 122 36.86 34.82 20.50
N ILE A 123 35.64 35.13 20.98
CA ILE A 123 35.26 36.49 21.39
C ILE A 123 36.23 37.05 22.45
N GLU A 124 36.72 38.27 22.20
CA GLU A 124 37.59 39.02 23.12
C GLU A 124 36.90 40.26 23.71
N GLY A 125 35.80 40.73 23.13
CA GLY A 125 35.11 41.96 23.51
C GLY A 125 34.30 41.94 24.81
N PHE A 126 34.40 40.89 25.64
CA PHE A 126 33.64 40.80 26.88
C PHE A 126 34.18 41.74 27.98
N ASP A 127 33.27 42.51 28.58
CA ASP A 127 33.55 43.36 29.72
C ASP A 127 33.48 42.58 31.03
N ARG A 128 34.26 43.03 32.02
CA ARG A 128 34.33 42.41 33.37
C ARG A 128 33.76 43.29 34.49
N LYS A 129 33.34 44.51 34.15
CA LYS A 129 32.73 45.51 35.05
C LYS A 129 31.99 46.56 34.23
N HIS A 130 31.14 47.33 34.89
CA HIS A 130 30.53 48.55 34.34
C HIS A 130 30.92 49.75 35.21
N ASP A 131 31.10 50.92 34.58
CA ASP A 131 31.33 52.19 35.25
C ASP A 131 30.00 52.94 35.36
N GLU A 132 29.51 53.20 36.57
CA GLU A 132 28.23 53.90 36.79
C GLU A 132 28.21 55.32 36.16
N THR A 133 29.37 55.91 35.84
CA THR A 133 29.46 57.21 35.14
C THR A 133 29.25 57.13 33.62
N ALA A 134 29.35 55.94 33.02
CA ALA A 134 29.18 55.72 31.58
C ALA A 134 27.70 55.74 31.11
N GLY A 135 26.74 55.75 32.05
CA GLY A 135 25.31 55.78 31.75
C GLY A 135 24.71 54.40 31.45
N LYS A 136 23.39 54.36 31.22
CA LYS A 136 22.60 53.12 31.12
C LYS A 136 22.37 52.61 29.68
N GLU A 137 23.04 53.22 28.70
CA GLU A 137 22.86 52.94 27.27
C GLU A 137 24.16 52.41 26.65
N LEU A 138 24.06 51.32 25.89
CA LEU A 138 25.17 50.68 25.18
C LEU A 138 25.02 50.83 23.67
N PRO A 139 26.09 50.91 22.88
CA PRO A 139 25.97 50.90 21.43
C PRO A 139 25.38 49.56 20.94
N SER A 140 24.67 49.59 19.82
CA SER A 140 24.34 48.40 19.03
C SER A 140 25.47 48.15 18.02
N LEU A 141 25.95 46.92 17.88
CA LEU A 141 27.17 46.59 17.14
C LEU A 141 26.90 46.01 15.75
N GLU A 142 27.83 46.20 14.80
CA GLU A 142 27.75 45.54 13.49
C GLU A 142 28.33 44.12 13.53
N ASP A 143 29.40 43.89 14.29
CA ASP A 143 29.99 42.57 14.56
C ASP A 143 30.68 42.56 15.93
N ILE A 144 31.04 41.37 16.44
CA ILE A 144 31.73 41.20 17.73
C ILE A 144 33.23 40.91 17.49
N PRO A 145 34.18 41.61 18.14
CA PRO A 145 35.61 41.29 18.03
C PRO A 145 35.94 39.88 18.55
N TYR A 146 36.58 39.07 17.69
CA TYR A 146 37.02 37.71 18.01
C TYR A 146 38.43 37.45 17.49
N ARG A 147 39.20 36.62 18.21
CA ARG A 147 40.55 36.20 17.82
C ARG A 147 40.49 35.16 16.71
N GLU A 148 41.06 35.49 15.55
CA GLU A 148 41.44 34.49 14.56
C GLU A 148 42.79 33.86 14.92
N GLY A 149 42.90 32.55 14.69
CA GLY A 149 44.08 31.78 15.05
C GLY A 149 43.89 30.30 14.73
N ASP A 150 44.99 29.66 14.32
CA ASP A 150 45.08 28.25 13.97
C ASP A 150 44.38 27.35 15.03
N PRO A 151 43.46 26.45 14.62
CA PRO A 151 42.91 25.42 15.51
C PRO A 151 43.97 24.53 16.18
N GLY A 152 45.15 24.37 15.56
CA GLY A 152 46.21 23.48 16.03
C GLY A 152 45.82 22.01 16.05
N ASP A 153 46.65 21.20 16.69
CA ASP A 153 46.37 19.77 16.88
C ASP A 153 45.34 19.57 18.00
N ARG A 154 44.08 19.34 17.59
CA ARG A 154 42.94 19.10 18.49
C ARG A 154 43.03 17.74 19.16
N LYS A 155 43.62 16.72 18.54
CA LYS A 155 43.86 15.41 19.19
C LYS A 155 44.85 15.57 20.35
N ARG A 156 45.91 16.37 20.16
CA ARG A 156 46.81 16.76 21.25
C ARG A 156 46.13 17.62 22.31
N ALA A 157 45.22 18.53 21.94
CA ALA A 157 44.43 19.30 22.91
C ALA A 157 43.56 18.38 23.79
N LEU A 158 42.76 17.49 23.18
CA LEU A 158 41.95 16.50 23.91
C LEU A 158 42.80 15.62 24.85
N ALA A 159 43.98 15.17 24.40
CA ALA A 159 44.90 14.39 25.21
C ALA A 159 45.41 15.15 26.46
N ARG A 160 45.63 16.47 26.39
CA ARG A 160 45.95 17.29 27.58
C ARG A 160 44.79 17.37 28.57
N LEU A 161 43.55 17.31 28.07
CA LEU A 161 42.32 17.36 28.85
C LEU A 161 41.89 15.98 29.38
N GLY A 162 42.71 14.94 29.19
CA GLY A 162 42.41 13.58 29.61
C GLY A 162 41.36 12.86 28.76
N VAL A 163 41.00 13.41 27.59
CA VAL A 163 40.00 12.87 26.68
C VAL A 163 40.68 12.02 25.60
N ASP A 164 40.48 10.71 25.65
CA ASP A 164 40.91 9.77 24.62
C ASP A 164 39.85 9.60 23.51
N GLU A 165 40.13 8.74 22.52
CA GLU A 165 39.21 8.46 21.40
C GLU A 165 37.84 7.98 21.88
N ARG A 166 37.80 7.06 22.86
CA ARG A 166 36.55 6.52 23.41
C ARG A 166 35.76 7.62 24.12
N THR A 167 36.41 8.37 25.01
CA THR A 167 35.80 9.47 25.78
C THR A 167 35.30 10.57 24.85
N PHE A 168 36.03 10.91 23.79
CA PHE A 168 35.59 11.85 22.76
C PHE A 168 34.31 11.37 22.06
N LYS A 169 34.27 10.12 21.59
CA LYS A 169 33.07 9.56 20.94
C LYS A 169 31.88 9.50 21.89
N GLN A 170 32.08 9.13 23.16
CA GLN A 170 31.04 9.14 24.19
C GLN A 170 30.51 10.57 24.47
N LEU A 171 31.41 11.57 24.57
CA LEU A 171 31.04 12.98 24.73
C LEU A 171 30.24 13.51 23.53
N LEU A 172 30.73 13.29 22.32
CA LEU A 172 30.07 13.74 21.09
C LEU A 172 28.69 13.08 20.91
N TYR A 173 28.60 11.78 21.17
CA TYR A 173 27.33 11.05 21.24
C TYR A 173 26.36 11.69 22.25
N ALA A 174 26.80 11.91 23.49
CA ALA A 174 25.95 12.52 24.52
C ALA A 174 25.48 13.93 24.15
N VAL A 175 26.36 14.75 23.56
CA VAL A 175 26.02 16.12 23.10
C VAL A 175 25.00 16.06 21.96
N MET A 176 25.18 15.21 20.95
CA MET A 176 24.22 15.07 19.85
C MET A 176 22.87 14.50 20.34
N MET A 177 22.90 13.52 21.24
CA MET A 177 21.68 12.93 21.83
C MET A 177 20.96 13.87 22.80
N SER A 178 21.64 14.85 23.41
CA SER A 178 21.01 15.86 24.28
C SER A 178 19.98 16.75 23.55
N LEU A 179 20.04 16.84 22.22
CA LEU A 179 19.08 17.58 21.39
C LEU A 179 17.77 16.80 21.16
N SER A 180 17.80 15.47 21.24
CA SER A 180 16.67 14.59 20.90
C SER A 180 16.12 13.80 22.09
N ALA A 181 16.96 13.39 23.04
CA ALA A 181 16.60 12.52 24.17
C ALA A 181 16.07 13.26 25.41
N LYS A 182 15.89 14.59 25.35
CA LYS A 182 15.59 15.50 26.48
C LYS A 182 16.63 15.54 27.62
N LYS A 183 17.67 14.70 27.57
CA LYS A 183 18.74 14.64 28.57
C LYS A 183 19.71 15.82 28.50
N LYS A 184 20.40 16.08 29.60
CA LYS A 184 21.54 17.01 29.73
C LYS A 184 22.88 16.29 29.72
N VAL A 185 23.94 17.03 29.44
CA VAL A 185 25.34 16.57 29.56
C VAL A 185 26.04 17.41 30.63
N PHE A 186 26.45 16.78 31.74
CA PHE A 186 27.26 17.41 32.77
C PHE A 186 28.69 16.90 32.70
N VAL A 187 29.65 17.83 32.58
CA VAL A 187 31.08 17.51 32.41
C VAL A 187 31.89 18.16 33.52
N SER A 188 32.64 17.36 34.27
CA SER A 188 33.66 17.84 35.20
C SER A 188 35.03 17.47 34.64
N LEU A 189 35.91 18.48 34.54
CA LEU A 189 37.27 18.36 34.00
C LEU A 189 38.29 18.26 35.14
N ASP A 190 39.47 17.73 34.81
CA ASP A 190 40.62 17.77 35.71
C ASP A 190 41.50 18.99 35.47
N GLY A 191 42.33 19.32 36.46
CA GLY A 191 43.16 20.53 36.51
C GLY A 191 42.76 21.50 37.64
N GLU A 192 43.37 22.69 37.62
CA GLU A 192 43.15 23.74 38.61
C GLU A 192 41.92 24.60 38.28
N VAL A 193 41.28 25.14 39.32
CA VAL A 193 40.01 25.89 39.21
C VAL A 193 40.08 27.08 38.24
N GLY A 194 41.18 27.85 38.26
CA GLY A 194 41.36 28.98 37.33
C GLY A 194 41.60 28.58 35.88
N ALA A 195 42.12 27.38 35.63
CA ALA A 195 42.23 26.82 34.29
C ALA A 195 40.91 26.18 33.79
N ALA A 196 40.01 25.79 34.70
CA ALA A 196 38.83 24.99 34.39
C ALA A 196 37.92 25.62 33.31
N ALA A 197 37.69 26.94 33.35
CA ALA A 197 36.92 27.64 32.32
C ALA A 197 37.59 27.61 30.95
N ALA A 198 38.92 27.78 30.88
CA ALA A 198 39.67 27.73 29.63
C ALA A 198 39.66 26.31 29.04
N SER A 199 39.87 25.28 29.87
CA SER A 199 39.77 23.87 29.50
C SER A 199 38.37 23.47 29.03
N ALA A 200 37.32 23.95 29.71
CA ALA A 200 35.93 23.75 29.31
C ALA A 200 35.61 24.41 27.96
N LYS A 201 36.13 25.63 27.76
CA LYS A 201 36.00 26.39 26.52
C LYS A 201 36.73 25.70 25.35
N GLU A 202 37.94 25.17 25.57
CA GLU A 202 38.69 24.40 24.56
C GLU A 202 37.96 23.10 24.18
N LEU A 203 37.51 22.29 25.16
CA LEU A 203 36.75 21.07 24.87
C LEU A 203 35.42 21.35 24.17
N MET A 204 34.69 22.37 24.60
CA MET A 204 33.41 22.74 23.99
C MET A 204 33.59 23.29 22.57
N GLU A 205 34.66 24.03 22.27
CA GLU A 205 34.96 24.46 20.90
C GLU A 205 35.26 23.27 19.98
N ILE A 206 36.03 22.29 20.46
CA ILE A 206 36.34 21.06 19.70
C ILE A 206 35.06 20.25 19.44
N LEU A 207 34.23 20.02 20.47
CA LEU A 207 32.96 19.30 20.33
C LEU A 207 31.96 20.05 19.42
N TYR A 208 31.81 21.37 19.58
CA TYR A 208 30.92 22.19 18.73
C TYR A 208 31.41 22.24 17.28
N GLY A 209 32.72 22.27 17.06
CA GLY A 209 33.34 22.11 15.75
C GLY A 209 33.06 20.75 15.09
N CYS A 210 32.74 19.73 15.89
CA CYS A 210 32.34 18.38 15.47
C CYS A 210 30.82 18.16 15.49
N LEU A 211 30.00 19.19 15.67
CA LEU A 211 28.56 19.11 15.45
C LEU A 211 28.21 19.51 14.00
N PRO A 212 27.25 18.84 13.36
CA PRO A 212 26.64 19.30 12.11
C PRO A 212 25.95 20.66 12.26
N TYR A 213 25.85 21.41 11.17
CA TYR A 213 25.37 22.79 11.19
C TYR A 213 23.95 22.94 11.76
N GLU A 214 23.01 22.07 11.40
CA GLU A 214 21.68 22.10 12.01
C GLU A 214 21.71 21.91 13.54
N MET A 215 22.47 20.92 14.05
CA MET A 215 22.63 20.73 15.50
C MET A 215 23.26 21.95 16.20
N ARG A 216 24.22 22.63 15.56
CA ARG A 216 24.85 23.86 16.10
C ARG A 216 23.88 25.03 16.30
N ARG A 217 22.77 25.08 15.55
CA ARG A 217 21.74 26.13 15.64
C ARG A 217 20.84 26.02 16.87
N HIS A 218 20.83 24.87 17.56
CA HIS A 218 19.96 24.62 18.73
C HIS A 218 20.71 24.23 20.00
N ILE A 219 21.95 23.70 19.90
CA ILE A 219 22.74 23.34 21.07
C ILE A 219 23.11 24.57 21.90
N GLY A 220 22.75 24.57 23.19
CA GLY A 220 23.21 25.55 24.16
C GLY A 220 24.21 24.96 25.15
N PHE A 221 25.13 25.79 25.65
CA PHE A 221 26.15 25.35 26.61
C PHE A 221 26.52 26.42 27.65
N LEU A 222 27.10 25.98 28.76
CA LEU A 222 27.67 26.82 29.83
C LEU A 222 29.04 26.25 30.26
N THR A 223 30.12 27.04 30.17
CA THR A 223 31.50 26.56 30.44
C THR A 223 31.91 26.54 31.92
N TYR A 224 31.07 27.03 32.83
CA TYR A 224 31.30 26.88 34.28
C TYR A 224 29.98 26.99 35.08
N SER A 225 29.85 26.14 36.08
CA SER A 225 28.83 26.15 37.14
C SER A 225 29.43 25.51 38.40
N ASN A 226 28.99 25.93 39.58
CA ASN A 226 29.41 25.34 40.86
C ASN A 226 28.91 23.88 41.00
N GLU A 227 27.64 23.65 40.66
CA GLU A 227 26.93 22.39 40.79
C GLU A 227 26.11 22.10 39.52
N PRO A 228 25.82 20.83 39.20
CA PRO A 228 25.03 20.45 38.03
C PRO A 228 23.56 20.86 38.18
N GLN A 229 23.05 21.69 37.27
CA GLN A 229 21.69 22.22 37.28
C GLN A 229 21.03 22.08 35.90
N SER A 230 19.79 21.56 35.84
CA SER A 230 19.06 21.47 34.57
C SER A 230 18.45 22.81 34.18
N LYS A 231 19.18 23.60 33.38
CA LYS A 231 18.73 24.90 32.85
C LYS A 231 18.01 24.74 31.51
N LYS A 232 16.98 25.56 31.26
CA LYS A 232 16.29 25.65 29.95
C LYS A 232 17.30 26.14 28.90
N HIS A 233 17.16 25.75 27.63
CA HIS A 233 18.06 26.08 26.50
C HIS A 233 19.53 25.63 26.60
N ILE A 234 20.03 25.22 27.78
CA ILE A 234 21.39 24.69 27.97
C ILE A 234 21.37 23.17 27.92
N ASN A 235 22.11 22.59 26.99
CA ASN A 235 22.26 21.15 26.79
C ASN A 235 23.50 20.59 27.50
N VAL A 236 24.62 21.32 27.42
CA VAL A 236 25.92 20.94 27.97
C VAL A 236 26.31 21.93 29.09
N MET A 237 26.68 21.42 30.26
CA MET A 237 27.12 22.24 31.38
C MET A 237 28.40 21.68 31.98
N PHE A 238 29.43 22.52 32.04
CA PHE A 238 30.67 22.21 32.74
C PHE A 238 30.54 22.59 34.22
N VAL A 239 31.00 21.71 35.11
CA VAL A 239 30.75 21.81 36.56
C VAL A 239 32.03 21.61 37.38
N GLN A 240 32.15 22.31 38.52
CA GLN A 240 33.31 22.24 39.41
C GLN A 240 33.68 20.79 39.78
N LYS A 241 34.98 20.51 39.88
CA LYS A 241 35.53 19.22 40.30
C LYS A 241 34.90 18.76 41.62
N GLY A 242 34.43 17.51 41.64
CA GLY A 242 33.76 16.91 42.82
C GLY A 242 32.29 17.31 43.06
N SER A 243 31.69 18.14 42.20
CA SER A 243 30.25 18.48 42.30
C SER A 243 29.31 17.37 41.83
N ILE A 244 29.77 16.48 40.94
CA ILE A 244 29.02 15.29 40.48
C ILE A 244 29.04 14.23 41.59
N ARG A 245 27.90 14.05 42.27
CA ARG A 245 27.73 13.11 43.38
C ARG A 245 26.82 11.93 42.97
N PRO A 246 27.29 10.68 43.05
CA PRO A 246 26.43 9.51 42.77
C PRO A 246 25.23 9.42 43.71
N GLY A 247 24.06 9.06 43.18
CA GLY A 247 22.83 8.91 43.98
C GLY A 247 22.08 10.22 44.22
N ALA A 248 22.50 11.32 43.58
CA ALA A 248 21.78 12.59 43.57
C ALA A 248 20.62 12.53 42.56
N GLY A 249 19.61 11.69 42.85
CA GLY A 249 18.59 11.12 41.93
C GLY A 249 17.87 12.00 40.89
N HIS A 250 18.02 13.33 40.95
CA HIS A 250 17.62 14.25 39.90
C HIS A 250 18.56 14.28 38.68
N ILE A 251 19.86 13.96 38.83
CA ILE A 251 20.86 13.96 37.74
C ILE A 251 21.33 12.57 37.32
N ASP A 252 21.09 11.52 38.11
CA ASP A 252 21.60 10.14 37.83
C ASP A 252 21.06 9.53 36.52
N LYS A 253 20.05 10.15 35.89
CA LYS A 253 19.49 9.76 34.58
C LYS A 253 20.11 10.51 33.39
N GLU A 254 20.85 11.58 33.66
CA GLU A 254 21.46 12.46 32.66
C GLU A 254 22.80 11.89 32.16
N PHE A 255 23.40 12.45 31.11
CA PHE A 255 24.75 12.07 30.70
C PHE A 255 25.77 12.74 31.65
N LEU A 256 26.56 11.95 32.36
CA LEU A 256 27.51 12.44 33.36
C LEU A 256 28.94 12.03 33.01
N PHE A 257 29.85 13.00 32.96
CA PHE A 257 31.27 12.81 32.67
C PHE A 257 32.10 13.42 33.79
N ASP A 258 32.51 12.59 34.76
CA ASP A 258 33.37 12.94 35.88
C ASP A 258 34.79 12.43 35.57
N LEU A 259 35.48 13.16 34.70
CA LEU A 259 36.78 12.77 34.15
C LEU A 259 37.91 12.67 35.22
N PRO A 260 37.98 13.53 36.26
CA PRO A 260 38.96 13.39 37.35
C PRO A 260 38.90 12.02 38.04
N ASN A 261 37.71 11.45 38.18
CA ASN A 261 37.51 10.13 38.78
C ASN A 261 37.39 9.00 37.73
N LYS A 262 37.51 9.33 36.43
CA LYS A 262 37.30 8.44 35.28
C LYS A 262 35.92 7.76 35.28
N ARG A 263 34.89 8.45 35.75
CA ARG A 263 33.50 7.94 35.82
C ARG A 263 32.66 8.56 34.71
N ILE A 264 32.06 7.71 33.89
CA ILE A 264 31.11 8.09 32.83
C ILE A 264 29.83 7.30 33.07
N TRP A 265 28.67 7.96 33.00
CA TRP A 265 27.37 7.32 33.20
C TRP A 265 26.39 7.68 32.07
N ASN A 266 25.52 6.72 31.74
CA ASN A 266 24.46 6.82 30.72
C ASN A 266 24.93 7.10 29.28
N ALA A 267 26.23 7.20 29.03
CA ALA A 267 26.82 7.53 27.72
C ALA A 267 27.55 6.34 27.09
N ASP A 268 27.17 5.11 27.42
CA ASP A 268 27.72 3.90 26.81
C ASP A 268 27.30 3.79 25.34
N LEU A 269 28.30 3.46 24.52
CA LEU A 269 28.14 3.23 23.08
C LEU A 269 27.73 1.77 22.86
N GLN A 270 26.80 1.54 21.94
CA GLN A 270 26.36 0.19 21.58
C GLN A 270 27.42 -0.53 20.75
N GLU A 271 27.53 -1.85 20.87
CA GLU A 271 28.45 -2.64 20.05
C GLU A 271 28.06 -2.56 18.57
N GLY A 272 28.94 -1.98 17.75
CA GLY A 272 28.72 -1.74 16.31
C GLY A 272 29.75 -0.77 15.74
N GLU A 273 29.59 -0.43 14.46
CA GLU A 273 30.29 0.70 13.83
C GLU A 273 29.52 2.00 14.12
N HIS A 274 30.21 3.14 14.17
CA HIS A 274 29.61 4.45 14.49
C HIS A 274 30.08 5.49 13.48
N GLU A 275 29.57 5.38 12.25
CA GLU A 275 30.14 5.96 11.05
C GLU A 275 30.44 7.47 11.19
N TYR A 276 29.56 8.22 11.85
CA TYR A 276 29.78 9.65 12.11
C TYR A 276 30.80 9.93 13.23
N LEU A 277 30.80 9.15 14.32
CA LEU A 277 31.73 9.36 15.44
C LEU A 277 33.15 8.94 15.05
N ASP A 278 33.27 7.88 14.25
CA ASP A 278 34.52 7.41 13.65
C ASP A 278 35.04 8.43 12.61
N PHE A 279 34.17 8.96 11.76
CA PHE A 279 34.48 10.05 10.82
C PHE A 279 34.94 11.33 11.53
N ALA A 280 34.19 11.80 12.52
CA ALA A 280 34.49 13.01 13.28
C ALA A 280 35.81 12.90 14.06
N TRP A 281 36.12 11.74 14.62
CA TRP A 281 37.43 11.48 15.23
C TRP A 281 38.55 11.42 14.17
N THR A 282 38.32 10.74 13.04
CA THR A 282 39.31 10.61 11.96
C THR A 282 39.77 11.99 11.49
N TYR A 283 38.83 12.82 11.02
CA TYR A 283 39.08 14.14 10.44
C TYR A 283 39.08 15.29 11.46
N LEU A 284 39.30 15.00 12.75
CA LEU A 284 39.22 16.00 13.83
C LEU A 284 40.13 17.23 13.57
N ASN A 285 41.35 16.97 13.07
CA ASN A 285 42.35 17.99 12.73
C ASN A 285 42.18 18.56 11.31
N GLU A 286 41.18 18.11 10.55
CA GLU A 286 40.90 18.50 9.17
C GLU A 286 39.53 19.22 9.08
N PRO A 287 39.40 20.44 9.66
CA PRO A 287 38.12 21.13 9.77
C PRO A 287 37.45 21.44 8.42
N HIS A 288 38.21 21.43 7.32
CA HIS A 288 37.68 21.61 5.97
C HIS A 288 36.91 20.38 5.46
N VAL A 289 37.35 19.16 5.79
CA VAL A 289 36.62 17.91 5.45
C VAL A 289 35.32 17.82 6.25
N LEU A 290 35.37 18.18 7.54
CA LEU A 290 34.17 18.27 8.37
C LEU A 290 33.19 19.32 7.82
N ALA A 291 33.67 20.51 7.43
CA ALA A 291 32.84 21.56 6.85
C ALA A 291 32.18 21.16 5.52
N ASP A 292 32.90 20.48 4.62
CA ASP A 292 32.33 19.94 3.38
C ASP A 292 31.26 18.86 3.66
N PHE A 293 31.49 17.97 4.62
CA PHE A 293 30.46 17.02 5.07
C PHE A 293 29.21 17.72 5.63
N TYR A 294 29.37 18.80 6.40
CA TYR A 294 28.22 19.55 6.89
C TYR A 294 27.48 20.28 5.78
N GLN A 295 28.17 20.78 4.74
CA GLN A 295 27.52 21.33 3.54
C GLN A 295 26.77 20.25 2.74
N PHE A 296 27.35 19.05 2.59
CA PHE A 296 26.67 17.90 2.00
C PHE A 296 25.39 17.54 2.77
N ALA A 297 25.45 17.49 4.11
CA ALA A 297 24.30 17.17 4.93
C ALA A 297 23.18 18.22 4.83
N GLU A 298 23.51 19.52 4.83
CA GLU A 298 22.52 20.59 4.60
C GLU A 298 21.87 20.47 3.22
N GLU A 299 22.63 20.12 2.17
CA GLU A 299 22.09 19.95 0.82
C GLU A 299 21.16 18.71 0.71
N VAL A 300 21.54 17.58 1.30
CA VAL A 300 20.72 16.35 1.28
C VAL A 300 19.47 16.49 2.15
N LEU A 301 19.53 17.25 3.24
CA LEU A 301 18.40 17.54 4.14
C LEU A 301 17.61 18.79 3.72
N ALA A 302 17.97 19.46 2.62
CA ALA A 302 17.26 20.66 2.15
C ALA A 302 15.77 20.36 1.88
N GLY A 303 14.89 21.02 2.63
CA GLY A 303 13.44 20.84 2.56
C GLY A 303 12.87 19.73 3.47
N ASP A 304 13.67 19.12 4.36
CA ASP A 304 13.15 18.23 5.40
C ASP A 304 12.53 19.02 6.57
N GLU A 305 11.23 18.89 6.76
CA GLU A 305 10.52 19.43 7.93
C GLU A 305 10.36 18.40 9.07
N SER A 306 10.79 17.14 8.88
CA SER A 306 10.66 16.07 9.89
C SER A 306 11.66 16.16 11.05
N GLY A 307 12.62 17.09 10.97
CA GLY A 307 13.66 17.29 11.98
C GLY A 307 14.77 16.23 11.94
N ALA A 308 15.01 15.59 10.79
CA ALA A 308 16.03 14.54 10.64
C ALA A 308 17.43 15.05 11.00
N GLY A 309 17.75 16.32 10.70
CA GLY A 309 19.01 16.98 11.06
C GLY A 309 19.29 17.11 12.57
N LEU A 310 18.33 16.77 13.44
CA LEU A 310 18.53 16.69 14.90
C LEU A 310 18.72 15.24 15.42
N ARG A 311 18.77 14.25 14.53
CA ARG A 311 18.96 12.83 14.86
C ARG A 311 20.36 12.37 14.50
N LEU A 312 21.06 11.71 15.44
CA LEU A 312 22.39 11.14 15.20
C LEU A 312 22.39 10.13 14.04
N ALA A 313 21.37 9.27 13.96
CA ALA A 313 21.25 8.23 12.93
C ALA A 313 21.28 8.78 11.50
N THR A 314 20.73 9.97 11.26
CA THR A 314 20.79 10.64 9.95
C THR A 314 22.24 10.96 9.54
N TYR A 315 23.14 11.24 10.50
CA TYR A 315 24.56 11.44 10.19
C TYR A 315 25.34 10.12 10.02
N TYR A 316 24.91 9.04 10.67
CA TYR A 316 25.40 7.68 10.37
C TYR A 316 25.03 7.25 8.94
N GLU A 317 23.82 7.59 8.46
CA GLU A 317 23.40 7.34 7.08
C GLU A 317 24.14 8.20 6.05
N LEU A 318 24.39 9.48 6.34
CA LEU A 318 25.00 10.43 5.40
C LEU A 318 26.52 10.29 5.28
N CYS A 319 27.22 9.85 6.33
CA CYS A 319 28.69 9.67 6.29
C CYS A 319 29.17 8.70 5.20
N PRO A 320 28.59 7.50 5.06
CA PRO A 320 28.88 6.59 3.94
C PRO A 320 28.68 7.25 2.58
N LEU A 321 27.58 7.98 2.37
CA LEU A 321 27.30 8.65 1.08
C LEU A 321 28.38 9.68 0.73
N PHE A 322 28.76 10.52 1.69
CA PHE A 322 29.84 11.50 1.51
C PHE A 322 31.20 10.84 1.26
N LEU A 323 31.55 9.77 1.98
CA LEU A 323 32.80 9.05 1.77
C LEU A 323 32.87 8.44 0.36
N ILE A 324 31.74 7.92 -0.16
CA ILE A 324 31.62 7.42 -1.52
C ILE A 324 31.71 8.57 -2.54
N GLU A 325 31.08 9.72 -2.29
CA GLU A 325 31.23 10.95 -3.10
C GLU A 325 32.71 11.38 -3.20
N LYS A 326 33.48 11.25 -2.11
CA LYS A 326 34.94 11.49 -2.09
C LYS A 326 35.77 10.28 -2.57
N GLY A 327 35.17 9.34 -3.29
CA GLY A 327 35.85 8.24 -3.97
C GLY A 327 36.25 7.04 -3.11
N ARG A 328 35.76 6.92 -1.86
CA ARG A 328 36.03 5.75 -0.99
C ARG A 328 35.12 4.57 -1.36
N MET A 329 35.24 4.07 -2.57
CA MET A 329 34.35 3.03 -3.15
C MET A 329 34.27 1.73 -2.33
N ALA A 330 35.27 1.38 -1.53
CA ALA A 330 35.21 0.25 -0.60
C ALA A 330 34.02 0.33 0.39
N VAL A 331 33.57 1.55 0.74
CA VAL A 331 32.36 1.76 1.58
C VAL A 331 31.10 1.32 0.83
N TYR A 332 31.02 1.60 -0.48
CA TYR A 332 29.93 1.15 -1.33
C TYR A 332 29.95 -0.37 -1.52
N GLU A 333 31.13 -0.93 -1.78
CA GLU A 333 31.30 -2.37 -2.02
C GLU A 333 30.88 -3.23 -0.82
N LYS A 334 31.09 -2.75 0.42
CA LYS A 334 30.68 -3.42 1.66
C LYS A 334 29.18 -3.68 1.75
N ASN A 335 28.33 -2.74 1.31
CA ASN A 335 26.88 -2.91 1.32
C ASN A 335 26.16 -2.03 0.27
N ARG A 336 26.30 -2.42 -1.01
CA ARG A 336 25.72 -1.70 -2.16
C ARG A 336 24.22 -1.44 -2.02
N ALA A 337 23.46 -2.44 -1.57
CA ALA A 337 22.00 -2.35 -1.45
C ALA A 337 21.57 -1.34 -0.37
N ALA A 338 22.22 -1.32 0.81
CA ALA A 338 21.91 -0.33 1.83
C ALA A 338 22.20 1.11 1.35
N VAL A 339 23.30 1.33 0.64
CA VAL A 339 23.62 2.65 0.06
C VAL A 339 22.52 3.12 -0.90
N TRP A 340 22.03 2.25 -1.79
CA TRP A 340 20.92 2.59 -2.69
C TRP A 340 19.61 2.85 -1.95
N GLN A 341 19.28 2.08 -0.90
CA GLN A 341 18.08 2.31 -0.09
C GLN A 341 18.16 3.63 0.68
N VAL A 342 19.32 3.99 1.25
CA VAL A 342 19.53 5.28 1.93
C VAL A 342 19.42 6.44 0.92
N ILE A 343 20.03 6.33 -0.25
CA ILE A 343 19.89 7.33 -1.32
C ILE A 343 18.42 7.49 -1.70
N LEU A 344 17.68 6.39 -1.93
CA LEU A 344 16.25 6.43 -2.27
C LEU A 344 15.42 7.11 -1.19
N ASN A 345 15.68 6.85 0.10
CA ASN A 345 14.99 7.53 1.20
C ASN A 345 15.15 9.06 1.14
N TYR A 346 16.34 9.58 0.82
CA TYR A 346 16.56 11.03 0.70
C TYR A 346 16.15 11.62 -0.66
N VAL A 347 15.99 10.76 -1.68
CA VAL A 347 15.53 11.05 -3.05
C VAL A 347 14.00 11.20 -3.11
N GLU A 348 13.24 10.31 -2.46
CA GLU A 348 11.77 10.30 -2.49
C GLU A 348 11.16 11.39 -1.59
N ASN A 349 11.82 11.73 -0.47
CA ASN A 349 11.33 12.71 0.52
C ASN A 349 11.55 14.19 0.13
N GLY A 350 11.50 14.58 -1.15
CA GLY A 350 11.52 16.01 -1.50
C GLY A 350 11.83 16.37 -2.97
N GLN A 351 12.00 17.67 -3.22
CA GLN A 351 12.32 18.18 -4.56
C GLN A 351 13.76 17.83 -4.95
N LEU A 352 13.95 16.70 -5.63
CA LEU A 352 15.26 16.19 -6.04
C LEU A 352 16.12 17.21 -6.80
N LYS A 353 15.48 18.11 -7.56
CA LYS A 353 16.10 19.15 -8.38
C LYS A 353 17.00 20.12 -7.58
N ASN A 354 16.85 20.14 -6.26
CA ASN A 354 17.64 20.97 -5.34
C ASN A 354 18.84 20.21 -4.70
N LYS A 355 18.91 18.88 -4.85
CA LYS A 355 19.92 17.99 -4.22
C LYS A 355 20.94 17.48 -5.26
N LYS A 356 21.81 18.36 -5.74
CA LYS A 356 22.74 18.10 -6.87
C LYS A 356 23.76 17.01 -6.56
N ARG A 357 24.47 17.11 -5.43
CA ARG A 357 25.51 16.14 -5.02
C ARG A 357 24.95 14.73 -4.89
N LEU A 358 23.70 14.60 -4.42
CA LEU A 358 23.00 13.33 -4.33
C LEU A 358 22.62 12.77 -5.71
N GLN A 359 22.21 13.61 -6.67
CA GLN A 359 22.00 13.18 -8.07
C GLN A 359 23.30 12.75 -8.75
N GLU A 360 24.40 13.47 -8.52
CA GLU A 360 25.71 13.15 -9.09
C GLU A 360 26.26 11.84 -8.52
N LEU A 361 26.12 11.62 -7.21
CA LEU A 361 26.41 10.36 -6.53
C LEU A 361 25.58 9.20 -7.11
N LEU A 362 24.27 9.37 -7.27
CA LEU A 362 23.39 8.36 -7.85
C LEU A 362 23.76 7.99 -9.30
N VAL A 363 24.12 8.99 -10.12
CA VAL A 363 24.60 8.76 -11.50
C VAL A 363 25.99 8.09 -11.51
N GLY A 364 26.86 8.42 -10.56
CA GLY A 364 28.15 7.76 -10.35
C GLY A 364 27.97 6.28 -10.01
N LEU A 365 27.21 5.96 -8.96
CA LEU A 365 26.95 4.58 -8.54
C LEU A 365 26.25 3.74 -9.63
N PHE A 366 25.35 4.34 -10.40
CA PHE A 366 24.73 3.66 -11.54
C PHE A 366 25.74 3.35 -12.66
N ARG A 367 26.76 4.19 -12.87
CA ARG A 367 27.87 3.90 -13.79
C ARG A 367 28.72 2.74 -13.28
N GLU A 368 29.00 2.69 -11.97
CA GLU A 368 29.79 1.62 -11.36
C GLU A 368 29.05 0.27 -11.40
N GLU A 369 27.72 0.22 -11.22
CA GLU A 369 26.95 -1.01 -11.45
C GLU A 369 26.94 -1.43 -12.92
N LYS A 370 26.84 -0.48 -13.86
CA LYS A 370 26.99 -0.78 -15.30
C LYS A 370 28.39 -1.32 -15.62
N ALA A 371 29.44 -0.82 -14.97
CA ALA A 371 30.81 -1.33 -15.12
C ALA A 371 30.97 -2.73 -14.49
N ALA A 372 30.39 -2.96 -13.31
CA ALA A 372 30.38 -4.26 -12.65
C ALA A 372 29.69 -5.34 -13.51
N VAL A 373 28.49 -5.04 -14.04
CA VAL A 373 27.76 -5.93 -14.95
C VAL A 373 28.50 -6.11 -16.27
N ALA A 374 29.15 -5.07 -16.82
CA ALA A 374 30.05 -5.21 -17.97
C ALA A 374 31.19 -6.22 -17.69
N ALA A 375 31.79 -6.15 -16.49
CA ALA A 375 32.81 -7.07 -15.99
C ALA A 375 32.26 -8.45 -15.53
N ARG A 376 30.98 -8.76 -15.79
CA ARG A 376 30.28 -10.01 -15.42
C ARG A 376 30.09 -10.23 -13.90
N VAL A 377 30.13 -9.16 -13.11
CA VAL A 377 29.68 -9.20 -11.70
C VAL A 377 28.18 -8.89 -11.68
N LEU A 378 27.37 -9.81 -11.17
CA LEU A 378 25.92 -9.63 -11.08
C LEU A 378 25.51 -8.91 -9.77
N PRO A 379 24.62 -7.92 -9.81
CA PRO A 379 24.05 -7.28 -8.63
C PRO A 379 23.13 -8.25 -7.88
N ALA A 380 23.05 -8.14 -6.55
CA ALA A 380 22.05 -8.87 -5.76
C ALA A 380 20.61 -8.47 -6.18
N GLY A 381 19.63 -9.38 -6.07
CA GLY A 381 18.25 -9.11 -6.49
C GLY A 381 17.63 -7.89 -5.82
N GLU A 382 17.92 -7.68 -4.54
CA GLU A 382 17.53 -6.49 -3.79
C GLU A 382 18.14 -5.19 -4.34
N LEU A 383 19.40 -5.20 -4.80
CA LEU A 383 19.99 -4.05 -5.48
C LEU A 383 19.31 -3.78 -6.83
N VAL A 384 18.91 -4.83 -7.56
CA VAL A 384 18.12 -4.68 -8.78
C VAL A 384 16.73 -4.09 -8.48
N ARG A 385 16.06 -4.51 -7.39
CA ARG A 385 14.80 -3.92 -6.92
C ARG A 385 14.93 -2.40 -6.72
N LEU A 386 15.97 -1.97 -6.00
CA LEU A 386 16.22 -0.55 -5.71
C LEU A 386 16.55 0.24 -6.98
N ILE A 387 17.36 -0.30 -7.87
CA ILE A 387 17.66 0.34 -9.17
C ILE A 387 16.38 0.51 -10.00
N ILE A 388 15.50 -0.51 -10.08
CA ILE A 388 14.21 -0.39 -10.78
C ILE A 388 13.36 0.75 -10.17
N GLN A 389 13.24 0.81 -8.84
CA GLN A 389 12.45 1.85 -8.15
C GLN A 389 12.97 3.26 -8.38
N SER A 390 14.30 3.44 -8.46
CA SER A 390 14.90 4.75 -8.79
C SER A 390 14.42 5.32 -10.13
N GLY A 391 13.95 4.47 -11.05
CA GLY A 391 13.46 4.86 -12.38
C GLY A 391 12.23 5.78 -12.36
N ARG A 392 11.51 5.81 -11.22
CA ARG A 392 10.39 6.73 -10.95
C ARG A 392 10.84 8.17 -10.70
N VAL A 393 12.03 8.37 -10.13
CA VAL A 393 12.51 9.68 -9.64
C VAL A 393 13.65 10.25 -10.48
N VAL A 394 14.30 9.42 -11.30
CA VAL A 394 15.43 9.81 -12.15
C VAL A 394 14.96 10.47 -13.46
N GLU A 395 14.70 11.78 -13.40
CA GLU A 395 14.63 12.62 -14.61
C GLU A 395 16.03 12.87 -15.23
N PRO A 396 16.14 13.07 -16.56
CA PRO A 396 15.10 12.97 -17.59
C PRO A 396 15.07 11.59 -18.29
N ARG A 397 14.09 11.38 -19.19
CA ARG A 397 13.85 10.12 -19.95
C ARG A 397 15.07 9.50 -20.66
N SER A 398 16.17 10.22 -20.90
CA SER A 398 17.40 9.62 -21.43
C SER A 398 18.04 8.65 -20.44
N LYS A 399 18.03 8.97 -19.14
CA LYS A 399 18.55 8.08 -18.08
C LYS A 399 17.72 6.79 -17.97
N GLN A 400 16.39 6.89 -18.09
CA GLN A 400 15.50 5.72 -18.12
C GLN A 400 15.87 4.73 -19.26
N LYS A 401 16.30 5.20 -20.43
CA LYS A 401 16.82 4.31 -21.49
C LYS A 401 18.09 3.58 -21.08
N GLU A 402 19.00 4.25 -20.37
CA GLU A 402 20.21 3.60 -19.84
C GLU A 402 19.89 2.54 -18.77
N MET A 403 18.83 2.74 -17.99
CA MET A 403 18.32 1.78 -17.01
C MET A 403 17.70 0.56 -17.69
N VAL A 404 16.90 0.75 -18.74
CA VAL A 404 16.38 -0.36 -19.56
C VAL A 404 17.53 -1.21 -20.13
N LEU A 405 18.54 -0.57 -20.73
CA LEU A 405 19.70 -1.29 -21.29
C LEU A 405 20.50 -2.04 -20.20
N TYR A 406 20.67 -1.45 -19.02
CA TYR A 406 21.29 -2.11 -17.87
C TYR A 406 20.48 -3.33 -17.41
N LEU A 407 19.15 -3.20 -17.27
CA LEU A 407 18.28 -4.29 -16.84
C LEU A 407 18.27 -5.44 -17.86
N MET A 408 18.27 -5.14 -19.17
CA MET A 408 18.43 -6.15 -20.22
C MET A 408 19.78 -6.87 -20.13
N ASP A 409 20.88 -6.16 -19.87
CA ASP A 409 22.22 -6.76 -19.72
C ASP A 409 22.33 -7.63 -18.45
N VAL A 410 21.73 -7.20 -17.33
CA VAL A 410 21.57 -7.99 -16.10
C VAL A 410 20.78 -9.27 -16.35
N LEU A 411 19.68 -9.22 -17.11
CA LEU A 411 18.89 -10.42 -17.46
C LEU A 411 19.68 -11.39 -18.36
N LEU A 412 20.35 -10.87 -19.40
CA LEU A 412 21.16 -11.68 -20.33
C LEU A 412 22.33 -12.37 -19.64
N LYS A 413 23.07 -11.66 -18.77
CA LYS A 413 24.19 -12.23 -18.00
C LYS A 413 23.71 -13.11 -16.85
N GLY A 414 22.61 -12.74 -16.18
CA GLY A 414 21.93 -13.54 -15.17
C GLY A 414 21.56 -14.92 -15.70
N ARG A 415 20.99 -14.99 -16.91
CA ARG A 415 20.72 -16.25 -17.62
C ARG A 415 21.99 -17.09 -17.82
N LEU A 416 23.09 -16.47 -18.29
CA LEU A 416 24.34 -17.18 -18.62
C LEU A 416 25.09 -17.70 -17.39
N MET A 417 24.93 -17.05 -16.23
CA MET A 417 25.77 -17.31 -15.05
C MET A 417 25.03 -17.95 -13.88
N GLN A 418 23.75 -17.64 -13.68
CA GLN A 418 22.92 -18.17 -12.58
C GLN A 418 21.49 -18.48 -13.07
N PRO A 419 21.33 -19.48 -13.97
CA PRO A 419 20.03 -19.84 -14.52
C PRO A 419 19.04 -20.29 -13.43
N GLY A 420 17.78 -19.89 -13.58
CA GLY A 420 16.70 -20.26 -12.66
C GLY A 420 16.43 -19.17 -11.61
N LYS A 421 16.84 -19.39 -10.36
CA LYS A 421 16.38 -18.61 -9.19
C LYS A 421 16.58 -17.10 -9.35
N TYR A 422 17.81 -16.66 -9.64
CA TYR A 422 18.17 -15.25 -9.80
C TYR A 422 17.35 -14.55 -10.90
N LEU A 423 17.21 -15.21 -12.05
CA LEU A 423 16.44 -14.68 -13.18
C LEU A 423 14.95 -14.52 -12.84
N GLY A 424 14.36 -15.47 -12.09
CA GLY A 424 13.00 -15.37 -11.61
C GLY A 424 12.79 -14.25 -10.58
N GLU A 425 13.78 -14.01 -9.72
CA GLU A 425 13.80 -12.92 -8.74
C GLU A 425 13.84 -11.55 -9.44
N VAL A 426 14.76 -11.34 -10.40
CA VAL A 426 14.83 -10.10 -11.20
C VAL A 426 13.53 -9.85 -11.98
N TYR A 427 12.97 -10.87 -12.64
CA TYR A 427 11.68 -10.71 -13.34
C TYR A 427 10.51 -10.42 -12.40
N LYS A 428 10.52 -10.96 -11.16
CA LYS A 428 9.52 -10.61 -10.14
C LYS A 428 9.62 -9.14 -9.72
N HIS A 429 10.84 -8.61 -9.58
CA HIS A 429 11.04 -7.18 -9.28
C HIS A 429 10.63 -6.27 -10.45
N LEU A 430 10.89 -6.67 -11.70
CA LEU A 430 10.40 -5.95 -12.88
C LEU A 430 8.87 -5.95 -12.94
N ALA A 431 8.23 -7.12 -12.82
CA ALA A 431 6.78 -7.25 -12.91
C ALA A 431 6.00 -6.57 -11.76
N ALA A 432 6.67 -6.16 -10.68
CA ALA A 432 6.11 -5.33 -9.62
C ALA A 432 6.11 -3.82 -9.96
N GLU A 433 6.75 -3.41 -11.05
CA GLU A 433 6.96 -2.02 -11.46
C GLU A 433 6.52 -1.83 -12.94
N PRO A 434 5.20 -1.72 -13.21
CA PRO A 434 4.60 -1.81 -14.54
C PRO A 434 5.25 -0.95 -15.64
N GLU A 435 5.59 0.30 -15.33
CA GLU A 435 6.21 1.21 -16.29
C GLU A 435 7.59 0.71 -16.76
N MET A 436 8.42 0.24 -15.82
CA MET A 436 9.76 -0.27 -16.15
C MET A 436 9.67 -1.64 -16.84
N PHE A 437 8.72 -2.49 -16.44
CA PHE A 437 8.43 -3.75 -17.15
C PHE A 437 8.06 -3.47 -18.62
N SER A 438 7.13 -2.54 -18.85
CA SER A 438 6.69 -2.15 -20.20
C SER A 438 7.83 -1.60 -21.04
N LEU A 439 8.67 -0.72 -20.47
CA LEU A 439 9.84 -0.16 -21.16
C LEU A 439 10.89 -1.23 -21.50
N VAL A 440 11.16 -2.18 -20.60
CA VAL A 440 12.09 -3.31 -20.87
C VAL A 440 11.53 -4.25 -21.93
N MET A 441 10.26 -4.65 -21.82
CA MET A 441 9.66 -5.63 -22.74
C MET A 441 9.42 -5.05 -24.14
N SER A 442 8.92 -3.82 -24.26
CA SER A 442 8.78 -3.15 -25.57
C SER A 442 10.14 -2.90 -26.24
N THR A 443 11.21 -2.68 -25.47
CA THR A 443 12.58 -2.57 -26.01
C THR A 443 13.14 -3.93 -26.45
N ALA A 444 12.93 -5.00 -25.67
CA ALA A 444 13.34 -6.35 -26.04
C ALA A 444 12.59 -6.86 -27.30
N LEU A 445 11.28 -6.61 -27.39
CA LEU A 445 10.44 -7.03 -28.52
C LEU A 445 10.77 -6.32 -29.84
N ARG A 446 11.46 -5.16 -29.80
CA ARG A 446 11.90 -4.41 -30.99
C ARG A 446 13.22 -4.90 -31.59
N HIS A 447 13.89 -5.87 -30.95
CA HIS A 447 15.21 -6.34 -31.35
C HIS A 447 15.26 -7.88 -31.29
N GLU A 448 15.19 -8.53 -32.46
CA GLU A 448 15.05 -10.00 -32.60
C GLU A 448 16.02 -10.81 -31.73
N GLN A 449 17.28 -10.36 -31.64
CA GLN A 449 18.33 -10.97 -30.79
C GLN A 449 17.97 -11.06 -29.29
N PHE A 450 17.01 -10.26 -28.81
CA PHE A 450 16.55 -10.24 -27.41
C PHE A 450 15.17 -10.88 -27.22
N VAL A 451 14.38 -11.06 -28.28
CA VAL A 451 13.03 -11.66 -28.24
C VAL A 451 13.08 -13.05 -27.61
N LYS A 452 13.85 -13.97 -28.20
CA LYS A 452 13.99 -15.32 -27.66
C LYS A 452 14.55 -15.38 -26.22
N PRO A 453 15.71 -14.75 -25.92
CA PRO A 453 16.34 -14.92 -24.62
C PRO A 453 15.71 -14.15 -23.45
N LEU A 454 14.93 -13.09 -23.71
CA LEU A 454 14.29 -12.28 -22.66
C LEU A 454 12.77 -12.46 -22.60
N PHE A 455 12.10 -12.57 -23.76
CA PHE A 455 10.64 -12.67 -23.81
C PHE A 455 10.16 -14.13 -23.91
N GLU A 456 10.55 -14.88 -24.94
CA GLU A 456 9.97 -16.22 -25.22
C GLU A 456 10.21 -17.21 -24.06
N GLU A 457 11.45 -17.29 -23.57
CA GLU A 457 11.81 -18.19 -22.45
C GLU A 457 11.26 -17.75 -21.08
N TYR A 458 10.85 -16.48 -20.95
CA TYR A 458 10.16 -15.99 -19.75
C TYR A 458 8.66 -16.28 -19.82
N LEU A 459 8.04 -16.00 -20.98
CA LEU A 459 6.65 -16.34 -21.28
C LEU A 459 6.41 -17.84 -21.11
N ALA A 460 7.29 -18.70 -21.64
CA ALA A 460 7.20 -20.15 -21.50
C ALA A 460 7.06 -20.59 -20.03
N LYS A 461 7.90 -20.05 -19.13
CA LYS A 461 7.87 -20.36 -17.69
C LYS A 461 6.62 -19.84 -16.97
N ARG A 462 6.07 -18.70 -17.40
CA ARG A 462 4.79 -18.19 -16.88
C ARG A 462 3.63 -19.08 -17.34
N LEU A 463 3.63 -19.48 -18.62
CA LEU A 463 2.64 -20.40 -19.17
C LEU A 463 2.76 -21.82 -18.62
N GLU A 464 3.95 -22.31 -18.27
CA GLU A 464 4.14 -23.56 -17.51
C GLU A 464 3.36 -23.53 -16.19
N ALA A 465 3.53 -22.46 -15.41
CA ALA A 465 2.86 -22.25 -14.12
C ALA A 465 1.34 -22.00 -14.21
N ALA A 466 0.80 -21.64 -15.38
CA ALA A 466 -0.64 -21.46 -15.58
C ALA A 466 -1.36 -22.82 -15.59
N LEU A 467 -1.99 -23.21 -14.48
CA LEU A 467 -2.64 -24.51 -14.31
C LEU A 467 -4.12 -24.54 -14.72
N ARG A 468 -4.79 -23.39 -14.87
CA ARG A 468 -6.20 -23.29 -15.30
C ARG A 468 -6.35 -22.36 -16.50
N ILE A 469 -7.48 -22.49 -17.19
CA ILE A 469 -7.89 -21.58 -18.29
C ILE A 469 -7.82 -20.12 -17.84
N GLU A 470 -8.40 -19.80 -16.67
CA GLU A 470 -8.33 -18.48 -16.06
C GLU A 470 -6.91 -17.93 -15.90
N ASP A 471 -5.92 -18.77 -15.62
CA ASP A 471 -4.55 -18.34 -15.41
C ASP A 471 -3.88 -18.01 -16.76
N VAL A 472 -4.18 -18.78 -17.81
CA VAL A 472 -3.75 -18.46 -19.18
C VAL A 472 -4.41 -17.17 -19.68
N LEU A 473 -5.68 -16.93 -19.36
CA LEU A 473 -6.39 -15.69 -19.69
C LEU A 473 -5.84 -14.47 -18.90
N LYS A 474 -5.49 -14.64 -17.62
CA LYS A 474 -4.78 -13.61 -16.83
C LYS A 474 -3.42 -13.26 -17.44
N GLU A 475 -2.66 -14.26 -17.89
CA GLU A 475 -1.39 -14.03 -18.60
C GLU A 475 -1.60 -13.26 -19.91
N ILE A 476 -2.55 -13.66 -20.76
CA ILE A 476 -2.84 -12.94 -22.01
C ILE A 476 -3.25 -11.48 -21.72
N GLY A 477 -4.07 -11.24 -20.69
CA GLY A 477 -4.47 -9.89 -20.27
C GLY A 477 -3.30 -9.04 -19.75
N PHE A 478 -2.44 -9.62 -18.91
CA PHE A 478 -1.23 -8.96 -18.40
C PHE A 478 -0.30 -8.51 -19.54
N TRP A 479 -0.05 -9.38 -20.52
CA TRP A 479 0.80 -9.06 -21.67
C TRP A 479 0.15 -8.04 -22.61
N ALA A 480 -1.17 -8.06 -22.79
CA ALA A 480 -1.89 -7.02 -23.55
C ALA A 480 -1.72 -5.65 -22.89
N GLU A 481 -2.02 -5.52 -21.60
CA GLU A 481 -1.94 -4.26 -20.86
C GLU A 481 -0.50 -3.70 -20.78
N HIS A 482 0.50 -4.56 -20.56
CA HIS A 482 1.85 -4.11 -20.23
C HIS A 482 2.83 -4.08 -21.42
N ALA A 483 2.62 -4.88 -22.46
CA ALA A 483 3.46 -4.89 -23.66
C ALA A 483 2.67 -5.34 -24.91
N PRO A 484 1.77 -4.49 -25.48
CA PRO A 484 0.89 -4.85 -26.60
C PRO A 484 1.61 -5.44 -27.83
N GLU A 485 2.89 -5.11 -28.05
CA GLU A 485 3.70 -5.74 -29.11
C GLU A 485 3.80 -7.27 -28.97
N ALA A 486 3.67 -7.83 -27.76
CA ALA A 486 3.70 -9.26 -27.49
C ALA A 486 2.59 -10.02 -28.24
N LEU A 487 1.40 -9.46 -28.37
CA LEU A 487 0.24 -10.08 -29.05
C LEU A 487 0.45 -10.23 -30.58
N ARG A 488 1.51 -9.64 -31.13
CA ARG A 488 1.92 -9.76 -32.53
C ARG A 488 3.05 -10.77 -32.74
N ASN A 489 3.70 -11.22 -31.66
CA ASN A 489 4.80 -12.19 -31.76
C ASN A 489 4.25 -13.61 -32.06
N PRO A 490 4.79 -14.33 -33.06
CA PRO A 490 4.30 -15.66 -33.43
C PRO A 490 4.40 -16.70 -32.30
N PHE A 491 5.51 -16.73 -31.54
CA PHE A 491 5.70 -17.64 -30.41
C PHE A 491 4.68 -17.35 -29.30
N PHE A 492 4.34 -16.08 -29.03
CA PHE A 492 3.28 -15.72 -28.09
C PHE A 492 1.93 -16.29 -28.55
N LYS A 493 1.54 -16.03 -29.79
CA LYS A 493 0.28 -16.54 -30.36
C LYS A 493 0.19 -18.07 -30.26
N GLU A 494 1.26 -18.78 -30.60
CA GLU A 494 1.30 -20.24 -30.60
C GLU A 494 1.34 -20.82 -29.17
N ALA A 495 2.25 -20.35 -28.32
CA ALA A 495 2.43 -20.89 -26.97
C ALA A 495 1.20 -20.67 -26.08
N THR A 496 0.59 -19.47 -26.13
CA THR A 496 -0.64 -19.17 -25.38
C THR A 496 -1.81 -20.02 -25.86
N ARG A 497 -2.02 -20.14 -27.19
CA ARG A 497 -3.11 -20.91 -27.80
C ARG A 497 -2.97 -22.41 -27.55
N ASN A 498 -1.76 -22.97 -27.72
CA ASN A 498 -1.47 -24.36 -27.39
C ASN A 498 -1.68 -24.66 -25.89
N LYS A 499 -1.27 -23.74 -24.99
CA LYS A 499 -1.52 -23.88 -23.55
C LYS A 499 -3.02 -23.79 -23.22
N LEU A 500 -3.75 -22.87 -23.85
CA LEU A 500 -5.20 -22.69 -23.67
C LEU A 500 -5.97 -23.94 -24.14
N LEU A 501 -5.63 -24.46 -25.32
CA LEU A 501 -6.16 -25.72 -25.86
C LEU A 501 -5.84 -26.92 -24.97
N ALA A 502 -4.65 -27.00 -24.38
CA ALA A 502 -4.30 -28.07 -23.44
C ALA A 502 -5.19 -28.04 -22.19
N GLN A 503 -5.40 -26.85 -21.58
CA GLN A 503 -6.28 -26.72 -20.42
C GLN A 503 -7.77 -26.89 -20.78
N PHE A 504 -8.19 -26.47 -21.98
CA PHE A 504 -9.53 -26.72 -22.51
C PHE A 504 -9.79 -28.22 -22.74
N ARG A 505 -8.83 -28.96 -23.29
CA ARG A 505 -8.91 -30.43 -23.42
C ARG A 505 -9.01 -31.12 -22.05
N GLY A 506 -8.35 -30.57 -21.03
CA GLY A 506 -8.43 -31.05 -19.65
C GLY A 506 -9.70 -30.68 -18.85
N SER A 507 -10.54 -29.74 -19.30
CA SER A 507 -11.72 -29.33 -18.52
C SER A 507 -12.84 -30.40 -18.54
N GLY A 508 -13.57 -30.53 -17.43
CA GLY A 508 -14.76 -31.41 -17.36
C GLY A 508 -15.97 -30.81 -18.09
N GLN A 509 -16.22 -29.52 -17.88
CA GLN A 509 -17.25 -28.74 -18.58
C GLN A 509 -16.61 -28.05 -19.78
N LYS A 510 -17.04 -28.41 -21.00
CA LYS A 510 -16.51 -27.84 -22.25
C LYS A 510 -17.18 -26.51 -22.60
N THR A 511 -18.50 -26.43 -22.47
CA THR A 511 -19.29 -25.24 -22.82
C THR A 511 -18.93 -24.05 -21.93
N ASP A 512 -18.91 -24.23 -20.60
CA ASP A 512 -18.47 -23.19 -19.66
C ASP A 512 -17.06 -22.67 -19.96
N ALA A 513 -16.14 -23.58 -20.32
CA ALA A 513 -14.76 -23.25 -20.67
C ALA A 513 -14.68 -22.43 -21.97
N ALA A 514 -15.42 -22.81 -23.01
CA ALA A 514 -15.50 -22.05 -24.26
C ALA A 514 -16.13 -20.67 -24.01
N SER A 515 -17.26 -20.62 -23.32
CA SER A 515 -17.95 -19.38 -22.94
C SER A 515 -17.11 -18.45 -22.08
N GLN A 516 -16.25 -18.97 -21.20
CA GLN A 516 -15.29 -18.18 -20.43
C GLN A 516 -14.23 -17.53 -21.34
N ILE A 517 -13.70 -18.28 -22.31
CA ILE A 517 -12.68 -17.81 -23.26
C ILE A 517 -13.28 -16.77 -24.23
N HIS A 518 -14.44 -17.05 -24.82
CA HIS A 518 -15.19 -16.09 -25.66
C HIS A 518 -15.50 -14.80 -24.90
N ARG A 519 -15.99 -14.89 -23.65
CA ARG A 519 -16.29 -13.72 -22.81
C ARG A 519 -15.05 -12.88 -22.47
N PHE A 520 -13.86 -13.48 -22.45
CA PHE A 520 -12.60 -12.74 -22.31
C PHE A 520 -12.24 -12.01 -23.61
N PHE A 521 -12.19 -12.71 -24.75
CA PHE A 521 -11.82 -12.10 -26.03
C PHE A 521 -12.87 -11.08 -26.54
N ARG A 522 -14.17 -11.29 -26.29
CA ARG A 522 -15.25 -10.34 -26.58
C ARG A 522 -15.14 -9.04 -25.76
N LYS A 523 -14.38 -9.03 -24.65
CA LYS A 523 -14.06 -7.85 -23.84
C LYS A 523 -12.73 -7.19 -24.22
N SER A 524 -11.72 -7.97 -24.61
CA SER A 524 -10.44 -7.44 -25.06
C SER A 524 -10.58 -6.79 -26.44
N ARG A 525 -10.30 -5.50 -26.55
CA ARG A 525 -10.34 -4.77 -27.83
C ARG A 525 -9.10 -4.97 -28.70
N GLU A 526 -8.14 -5.80 -28.26
CA GLU A 526 -6.81 -5.86 -28.86
C GLU A 526 -6.55 -7.17 -29.62
N SER A 527 -6.01 -7.04 -30.84
CA SER A 527 -5.63 -8.13 -31.75
C SER A 527 -6.79 -9.05 -32.18
N SER A 528 -7.70 -8.49 -33.00
CA SER A 528 -8.84 -9.22 -33.59
C SER A 528 -8.45 -10.52 -34.30
N ASP A 529 -7.29 -10.57 -34.95
CA ASP A 529 -6.85 -11.76 -35.68
C ASP A 529 -6.36 -12.87 -34.74
N TYR A 530 -5.56 -12.55 -33.72
CA TYR A 530 -5.18 -13.53 -32.70
C TYR A 530 -6.40 -14.04 -31.92
N ALA A 531 -7.33 -13.15 -31.57
CA ALA A 531 -8.58 -13.52 -30.92
C ALA A 531 -9.38 -14.48 -31.81
N ARG A 532 -9.62 -14.13 -33.08
CA ARG A 532 -10.33 -14.99 -34.05
C ARG A 532 -9.64 -16.33 -34.26
N GLU A 533 -8.35 -16.36 -34.57
CA GLU A 533 -7.54 -17.58 -34.72
C GLU A 533 -7.70 -18.51 -33.49
N THR A 534 -7.66 -17.94 -32.28
CA THR A 534 -7.76 -18.67 -31.01
C THR A 534 -9.18 -19.16 -30.73
N LEU A 535 -10.20 -18.33 -30.96
CA LEU A 535 -11.60 -18.73 -30.80
C LEU A 535 -11.99 -19.81 -31.81
N ASP A 536 -11.61 -19.66 -33.08
CA ASP A 536 -11.86 -20.68 -34.11
C ASP A 536 -11.20 -22.02 -33.76
N GLU A 537 -9.94 -22.04 -33.26
CA GLU A 537 -9.35 -23.28 -32.76
C GLU A 537 -10.04 -23.86 -31.51
N ILE A 538 -10.52 -23.01 -30.59
CA ILE A 538 -11.31 -23.46 -29.43
C ILE A 538 -12.67 -24.03 -29.85
N ASP A 539 -13.35 -23.44 -30.83
CA ASP A 539 -14.69 -23.86 -31.27
C ASP A 539 -14.64 -25.13 -32.14
N ARG A 540 -13.61 -25.28 -32.99
CA ARG A 540 -13.31 -26.58 -33.63
C ARG A 540 -13.01 -27.65 -32.56
N CYS A 541 -12.30 -27.28 -31.48
CA CYS A 541 -12.01 -28.19 -30.38
C CYS A 541 -13.26 -28.51 -29.53
N LEU A 542 -14.20 -27.56 -29.38
CA LEU A 542 -15.47 -27.74 -28.67
C LEU A 542 -16.32 -28.78 -29.40
N LEU A 543 -16.58 -28.58 -30.69
CA LEU A 543 -17.34 -29.51 -31.53
C LEU A 543 -16.81 -30.96 -31.45
N LYS A 544 -15.48 -31.13 -31.47
CA LYS A 544 -14.83 -32.44 -31.37
C LYS A 544 -14.97 -33.14 -30.00
N TYR A 545 -15.31 -32.43 -28.93
CA TYR A 545 -15.49 -32.98 -27.59
C TYR A 545 -16.92 -32.84 -27.04
N VAL A 546 -17.86 -32.31 -27.82
CA VAL A 546 -19.28 -32.28 -27.48
C VAL A 546 -19.89 -33.65 -27.72
N ASN A 547 -20.20 -34.38 -26.64
CA ASN A 547 -20.95 -35.61 -26.74
C ASN A 547 -22.46 -35.32 -26.84
N LEU A 548 -22.99 -35.41 -28.06
CA LEU A 548 -24.42 -35.22 -28.36
C LEU A 548 -25.34 -36.18 -27.58
N GLU A 549 -24.86 -37.38 -27.20
CA GLU A 549 -25.64 -38.32 -26.39
C GLU A 549 -25.81 -37.88 -24.92
N THR A 550 -24.94 -36.99 -24.41
CA THR A 550 -24.97 -36.47 -23.03
C THR A 550 -25.20 -34.97 -22.93
N LEU A 551 -25.32 -34.25 -24.04
CA LEU A 551 -25.54 -32.80 -24.13
C LEU A 551 -26.75 -32.32 -23.30
N SER A 552 -26.63 -31.25 -22.51
CA SER A 552 -27.77 -30.65 -21.80
C SER A 552 -28.46 -29.55 -22.62
N ARG A 553 -29.62 -29.08 -22.15
CA ARG A 553 -30.33 -27.95 -22.77
C ARG A 553 -29.52 -26.65 -22.69
N GLU A 554 -28.93 -26.39 -21.52
CA GLU A 554 -28.10 -25.22 -21.25
C GLU A 554 -26.79 -25.28 -22.04
N ASP A 555 -26.19 -26.46 -22.18
CA ASP A 555 -25.03 -26.67 -23.06
C ASP A 555 -25.38 -26.40 -24.53
N PHE A 556 -26.52 -26.91 -25.02
CA PHE A 556 -26.95 -26.70 -26.41
C PHE A 556 -27.11 -25.21 -26.73
N GLU A 557 -27.87 -24.47 -25.91
CA GLU A 557 -28.09 -23.04 -26.09
C GLU A 557 -26.77 -22.24 -26.00
N GLY A 558 -25.89 -22.62 -25.07
CA GLY A 558 -24.54 -22.04 -24.95
C GLY A 558 -23.66 -22.30 -26.18
N ILE A 559 -23.64 -23.53 -26.71
CA ILE A 559 -22.86 -23.88 -27.91
C ILE A 559 -23.38 -23.12 -29.14
N VAL A 560 -24.70 -22.95 -29.26
CA VAL A 560 -25.31 -22.19 -30.36
C VAL A 560 -24.92 -20.71 -30.32
N GLU A 561 -24.95 -20.04 -29.15
CA GLU A 561 -24.51 -18.63 -29.02
C GLU A 561 -23.05 -18.40 -29.46
N LEU A 562 -22.18 -19.42 -29.33
CA LEU A 562 -20.77 -19.33 -29.75
C LEU A 562 -20.55 -19.61 -31.24
N LEU A 563 -21.52 -20.22 -31.93
CA LEU A 563 -21.39 -20.71 -33.30
C LEU A 563 -22.25 -19.95 -34.33
N GLU A 564 -23.32 -19.28 -33.91
CA GLU A 564 -24.26 -18.58 -34.80
C GLU A 564 -23.60 -17.48 -35.64
N ASP A 565 -22.68 -16.71 -35.05
CA ASP A 565 -21.91 -15.64 -35.73
C ASP A 565 -20.78 -16.15 -36.67
N LYS A 566 -20.60 -17.47 -36.84
CA LYS A 566 -19.45 -18.01 -37.59
C LYS A 566 -19.56 -17.82 -39.11
N PRO A 567 -18.47 -17.41 -39.80
CA PRO A 567 -18.46 -17.31 -41.26
C PRO A 567 -18.54 -18.69 -41.91
N GLN A 568 -19.16 -18.79 -43.10
CA GLN A 568 -19.30 -20.04 -43.86
C GLN A 568 -17.97 -20.76 -44.21
N THR A 569 -16.82 -20.10 -44.03
CA THR A 569 -15.49 -20.73 -44.15
C THR A 569 -15.18 -21.66 -42.97
N PHE A 570 -15.62 -21.32 -41.76
CA PHE A 570 -15.37 -22.11 -40.54
C PHE A 570 -15.84 -23.56 -40.70
N ALA A 571 -17.07 -23.77 -41.16
CA ALA A 571 -17.65 -25.10 -41.40
C ALA A 571 -16.94 -25.91 -42.51
N ARG A 572 -16.16 -25.26 -43.39
CA ARG A 572 -15.34 -25.92 -44.42
C ARG A 572 -13.96 -26.34 -43.93
N GLU A 573 -13.55 -25.84 -42.76
CA GLU A 573 -12.26 -26.10 -42.12
C GLU A 573 -12.37 -27.10 -40.95
N LEU A 574 -13.57 -27.63 -40.70
CA LEU A 574 -13.83 -28.71 -39.76
C LEU A 574 -13.40 -30.07 -40.34
N ASP A 575 -13.02 -31.00 -39.46
CA ASP A 575 -12.99 -32.42 -39.82
C ASP A 575 -14.41 -32.99 -39.94
N LEU A 576 -14.57 -34.16 -40.57
CA LEU A 576 -15.87 -34.73 -40.93
C LEU A 576 -16.79 -34.90 -39.70
N GLU A 577 -16.25 -35.44 -38.61
CA GLU A 577 -16.94 -35.68 -37.33
C GLU A 577 -17.39 -34.36 -36.66
N SER A 578 -16.49 -33.37 -36.61
CA SER A 578 -16.79 -32.05 -36.05
C SER A 578 -17.80 -31.29 -36.92
N ARG A 579 -17.79 -31.54 -38.24
CA ARG A 579 -18.74 -30.96 -39.20
C ARG A 579 -20.13 -31.59 -39.10
N GLU A 580 -20.24 -32.92 -39.05
CA GLU A 580 -21.52 -33.59 -38.76
C GLU A 580 -22.12 -33.04 -37.46
N THR A 581 -21.29 -32.90 -36.42
CA THR A 581 -21.69 -32.33 -35.13
C THR A 581 -22.19 -30.88 -35.26
N TYR A 582 -21.49 -30.03 -36.02
CA TYR A 582 -21.91 -28.66 -36.32
C TYR A 582 -23.22 -28.60 -37.09
N ASP A 583 -23.33 -29.37 -38.19
CA ASP A 583 -24.49 -29.37 -39.07
C ASP A 583 -25.74 -29.88 -38.31
N LEU A 584 -25.64 -30.91 -37.46
CA LEU A 584 -26.74 -31.38 -36.58
C LEU A 584 -27.22 -30.30 -35.58
N LEU A 585 -26.28 -29.62 -34.90
CA LEU A 585 -26.57 -28.57 -33.93
C LEU A 585 -27.23 -27.35 -34.60
N MET A 586 -26.69 -26.88 -35.72
CA MET A 586 -27.22 -25.72 -36.46
C MET A 586 -28.58 -26.02 -37.10
N ASN A 587 -28.79 -27.24 -37.62
CA ASN A 587 -30.09 -27.69 -38.10
C ASN A 587 -31.17 -27.68 -37.01
N LEU A 588 -30.81 -27.98 -35.75
CA LEU A 588 -31.74 -27.86 -34.63
C LEU A 588 -31.98 -26.41 -34.23
N ALA A 589 -30.94 -25.58 -34.14
CA ALA A 589 -31.08 -24.15 -33.85
C ALA A 589 -32.02 -23.45 -34.84
N ALA A 590 -31.87 -23.74 -36.14
CA ALA A 590 -32.74 -23.23 -37.20
C ALA A 590 -34.21 -23.67 -37.05
N LEU A 591 -34.47 -24.90 -36.59
CA LEU A 591 -35.83 -25.38 -36.29
C LEU A 591 -36.47 -24.63 -35.11
N GLU A 592 -35.70 -24.29 -34.08
CA GLU A 592 -36.25 -23.59 -32.91
C GLU A 592 -36.52 -22.10 -33.20
N GLN A 593 -35.69 -21.48 -34.03
CA GLN A 593 -35.87 -20.09 -34.49
C GLN A 593 -37.01 -19.93 -35.52
N ALA A 594 -37.42 -20.99 -36.23
CA ALA A 594 -38.43 -20.92 -37.27
C ALA A 594 -39.83 -20.48 -36.77
N GLU A 595 -40.47 -19.56 -37.48
CA GLU A 595 -41.88 -19.18 -37.23
C GLU A 595 -42.86 -20.32 -37.52
N VAL A 596 -42.53 -21.14 -38.52
CA VAL A 596 -43.31 -22.32 -38.95
C VAL A 596 -42.33 -23.47 -39.12
N ILE A 597 -42.53 -24.54 -38.34
CA ILE A 597 -41.70 -25.75 -38.43
C ILE A 597 -42.08 -26.53 -39.70
N PRO A 598 -41.13 -26.86 -40.59
CA PRO A 598 -41.40 -27.59 -41.82
C PRO A 598 -41.88 -29.03 -41.56
N PRO A 599 -42.68 -29.61 -42.47
CA PRO A 599 -43.06 -31.02 -42.39
C PRO A 599 -41.82 -31.93 -42.56
N PRO A 600 -41.79 -33.14 -41.96
CA PRO A 600 -40.61 -34.01 -42.04
C PRO A 600 -40.19 -34.40 -43.47
N GLU A 601 -41.15 -34.52 -44.38
CA GLU A 601 -40.94 -34.78 -45.81
C GLU A 601 -40.14 -33.66 -46.52
N GLU A 602 -40.15 -32.45 -45.95
CA GLU A 602 -39.41 -31.27 -46.46
C GLU A 602 -38.10 -31.08 -45.68
N PHE A 603 -38.12 -31.23 -44.36
CA PHE A 603 -36.93 -31.08 -43.51
C PHE A 603 -35.86 -32.14 -43.79
N PHE A 604 -36.24 -33.43 -43.79
CA PHE A 604 -35.29 -34.53 -44.01
C PHE A 604 -35.00 -34.82 -45.49
N ARG A 605 -35.47 -33.97 -46.42
CA ARG A 605 -35.46 -34.22 -47.87
C ARG A 605 -34.07 -34.48 -48.48
N SER A 606 -33.03 -33.94 -47.86
CA SER A 606 -31.62 -34.08 -48.29
C SER A 606 -30.77 -34.97 -47.38
N PHE A 607 -31.36 -35.55 -46.34
CA PHE A 607 -30.64 -36.30 -45.30
C PHE A 607 -30.64 -37.80 -45.60
N ASP A 608 -29.56 -38.49 -45.23
CA ASP A 608 -29.49 -39.95 -45.27
C ASP A 608 -30.10 -40.62 -44.00
N PRO A 609 -30.35 -41.94 -44.00
CA PRO A 609 -31.01 -42.62 -42.87
C PRO A 609 -30.26 -42.55 -41.52
N ASP A 610 -28.93 -42.42 -41.51
CA ASP A 610 -28.14 -42.26 -40.27
C ASP A 610 -28.11 -40.79 -39.82
N GLU A 611 -28.01 -39.84 -40.75
CA GLU A 611 -28.19 -38.41 -40.44
C GLU A 611 -29.58 -38.14 -39.83
N ILE A 612 -30.64 -38.79 -40.35
CA ILE A 612 -31.99 -38.71 -39.80
C ILE A 612 -32.02 -39.25 -38.35
N ASP A 613 -31.49 -40.44 -38.05
CA ASP A 613 -31.53 -40.97 -36.68
C ASP A 613 -30.58 -40.20 -35.73
N LYS A 614 -29.44 -39.70 -36.20
CA LYS A 614 -28.60 -38.73 -35.46
C LYS A 614 -29.42 -37.49 -35.06
N GLN A 615 -30.07 -36.83 -36.01
CA GLN A 615 -30.86 -35.62 -35.75
C GLN A 615 -32.08 -35.91 -34.87
N GLN A 616 -32.75 -37.04 -35.06
CA GLN A 616 -33.87 -37.45 -34.22
C GLN A 616 -33.46 -37.82 -32.79
N ARG A 617 -32.30 -38.47 -32.58
CA ARG A 617 -31.74 -38.70 -31.23
C ARG A 617 -31.52 -37.38 -30.51
N LEU A 618 -30.93 -36.39 -31.19
CA LEU A 618 -30.69 -35.04 -30.66
C LEU A 618 -32.01 -34.31 -30.32
N LEU A 619 -32.98 -34.32 -31.24
CA LEU A 619 -34.34 -33.78 -31.02
C LEU A 619 -35.04 -34.42 -29.80
N ARG A 620 -35.10 -35.77 -29.73
CA ARG A 620 -35.73 -36.51 -28.61
C ARG A 620 -35.07 -36.19 -27.27
N ARG A 621 -33.76 -35.89 -27.27
CA ARG A 621 -33.00 -35.53 -26.07
C ARG A 621 -33.27 -34.11 -25.59
N LEU A 622 -33.27 -33.11 -26.50
CA LEU A 622 -33.37 -31.69 -26.18
C LEU A 622 -34.82 -31.16 -26.07
N LEU A 623 -35.81 -31.94 -26.49
CA LEU A 623 -37.23 -31.70 -26.20
C LEU A 623 -37.49 -31.72 -24.68
N GLY A 624 -37.95 -30.60 -24.14
CA GLY A 624 -38.22 -30.40 -22.71
C GLY A 624 -39.36 -31.25 -22.15
N GLU A 625 -39.49 -31.27 -20.82
CA GLU A 625 -40.53 -32.05 -20.11
C GLU A 625 -41.95 -31.54 -20.41
N LYS A 626 -42.15 -30.22 -20.41
CA LYS A 626 -43.46 -29.60 -20.66
C LYS A 626 -43.67 -29.34 -22.15
N LEU A 627 -44.19 -30.34 -22.85
CA LEU A 627 -44.53 -30.25 -24.27
C LEU A 627 -45.79 -29.40 -24.48
N ASP A 628 -45.65 -28.35 -25.29
CA ASP A 628 -46.67 -27.37 -25.65
C ASP A 628 -47.03 -27.41 -27.15
N GLN A 629 -47.97 -26.55 -27.60
CA GLN A 629 -48.39 -26.51 -29.01
C GLN A 629 -47.26 -26.14 -29.99
N ARG A 630 -46.24 -25.36 -29.57
CA ARG A 630 -45.06 -25.09 -30.41
C ARG A 630 -44.12 -26.30 -30.51
N SER A 631 -44.09 -27.14 -29.47
CA SER A 631 -43.27 -28.37 -29.44
C SER A 631 -43.82 -29.51 -30.30
N PHE A 632 -45.12 -29.54 -30.59
CA PHE A 632 -45.75 -30.69 -31.23
C PHE A 632 -45.24 -31.04 -32.66
N PRO A 633 -44.94 -30.07 -33.55
CA PRO A 633 -44.30 -30.38 -34.83
C PRO A 633 -42.88 -30.95 -34.67
N MET A 634 -42.12 -30.50 -33.66
CA MET A 634 -40.81 -31.07 -33.33
C MET A 634 -40.92 -32.51 -32.82
N VAL A 635 -41.96 -32.83 -32.04
CA VAL A 635 -42.27 -34.22 -31.65
C VAL A 635 -42.58 -35.08 -32.89
N TRP A 636 -43.26 -34.55 -33.91
CA TRP A 636 -43.51 -35.30 -35.15
C TRP A 636 -42.21 -35.54 -35.94
N LEU A 637 -41.34 -34.53 -36.08
CA LEU A 637 -39.99 -34.68 -36.66
C LEU A 637 -39.15 -35.73 -35.92
N ALA A 638 -39.20 -35.74 -34.58
CA ALA A 638 -38.42 -36.60 -33.70
C ALA A 638 -38.76 -38.10 -33.76
N PHE A 639 -39.86 -38.48 -34.42
CA PHE A 639 -40.32 -39.87 -34.59
C PHE A 639 -40.69 -40.22 -36.04
N TYR A 640 -40.37 -39.36 -37.01
CA TYR A 640 -40.68 -39.58 -38.42
C TYR A 640 -39.94 -40.79 -39.01
N GLN A 641 -40.55 -41.49 -39.98
CA GLN A 641 -39.92 -42.56 -40.77
C GLN A 641 -40.38 -42.46 -42.23
N ALA A 642 -39.44 -42.30 -43.16
CA ALA A 642 -39.74 -42.10 -44.58
C ALA A 642 -40.34 -43.36 -45.25
N ASP A 643 -39.81 -44.55 -44.93
CA ASP A 643 -40.26 -45.83 -45.49
C ASP A 643 -40.57 -46.82 -44.35
N SER A 644 -41.86 -47.05 -44.08
CA SER A 644 -42.31 -48.08 -43.13
C SER A 644 -43.08 -49.20 -43.83
N GLN A 645 -42.38 -50.33 -44.06
CA GLN A 645 -43.07 -51.62 -44.27
C GLN A 645 -43.92 -51.94 -43.03
N PRO A 646 -45.15 -52.45 -43.16
CA PRO A 646 -46.17 -52.38 -42.10
C PRO A 646 -46.04 -53.50 -41.05
N ILE A 647 -44.83 -53.76 -40.55
CA ILE A 647 -44.51 -54.94 -39.74
C ILE A 647 -43.87 -54.55 -38.38
N HIS A 648 -44.76 -54.44 -37.39
CA HIS A 648 -44.53 -54.63 -35.95
C HIS A 648 -43.86 -53.58 -35.06
N ASP A 649 -43.39 -52.43 -35.53
CA ASP A 649 -43.06 -51.30 -34.64
C ASP A 649 -43.46 -49.97 -35.26
N THR A 650 -44.63 -49.43 -34.90
CA THR A 650 -45.17 -48.20 -35.50
C THR A 650 -44.63 -46.96 -34.78
N PRO A 651 -44.03 -45.98 -35.47
CA PRO A 651 -43.41 -44.81 -34.81
C PRO A 651 -44.40 -44.02 -33.95
N TYR A 652 -45.67 -44.00 -34.36
CA TYR A 652 -46.79 -43.43 -33.63
C TYR A 652 -46.98 -43.94 -32.19
N ASP A 653 -46.58 -45.19 -31.88
CA ASP A 653 -46.66 -45.72 -30.51
C ASP A 653 -45.62 -45.03 -29.63
N ARG A 654 -44.35 -45.11 -30.04
CA ARG A 654 -43.20 -44.52 -29.36
C ARG A 654 -43.37 -43.00 -29.19
N MET A 655 -43.93 -42.34 -30.20
CA MET A 655 -44.29 -40.92 -30.17
C MET A 655 -45.35 -40.59 -29.11
N LEU A 656 -46.43 -41.39 -29.00
CA LEU A 656 -47.47 -41.19 -27.97
C LEU A 656 -46.94 -41.51 -26.56
N SER A 657 -46.15 -42.56 -26.40
CA SER A 657 -45.47 -42.89 -25.14
C SER A 657 -44.54 -41.76 -24.70
N PHE A 658 -43.70 -41.22 -25.59
CA PHE A 658 -42.80 -40.11 -25.28
C PHE A 658 -43.55 -38.85 -24.81
N VAL A 659 -44.66 -38.47 -25.45
CA VAL A 659 -45.48 -37.33 -25.00
C VAL A 659 -46.10 -37.60 -23.62
N HIS A 660 -46.48 -38.85 -23.33
CA HIS A 660 -47.00 -39.25 -22.03
C HIS A 660 -45.93 -39.28 -20.94
N GLU A 661 -44.72 -39.77 -21.24
CA GLU A 661 -43.58 -39.84 -20.32
C GLU A 661 -43.05 -38.45 -19.94
N LYS A 662 -42.96 -37.53 -20.90
CA LYS A 662 -42.50 -36.15 -20.68
C LYS A 662 -43.56 -35.29 -19.98
N GLY A 663 -44.79 -35.24 -20.52
CA GLY A 663 -45.81 -34.26 -20.14
C GLY A 663 -47.14 -34.83 -19.61
N GLY A 664 -47.26 -36.15 -19.46
CA GLY A 664 -48.48 -36.81 -18.95
C GLY A 664 -49.72 -36.63 -19.82
N GLU A 665 -50.89 -37.01 -19.28
CA GLU A 665 -52.20 -36.83 -19.95
C GLU A 665 -52.49 -35.37 -20.35
N GLU A 666 -51.91 -34.40 -19.62
CA GLU A 666 -52.14 -32.98 -19.84
C GLU A 666 -51.42 -32.45 -21.09
N SER A 667 -50.32 -33.07 -21.52
CA SER A 667 -49.70 -32.84 -22.85
C SER A 667 -50.26 -33.78 -23.93
N VAL A 668 -50.59 -35.04 -23.63
CA VAL A 668 -51.11 -35.98 -24.66
C VAL A 668 -52.47 -35.52 -25.21
N TYR A 669 -53.34 -34.94 -24.39
CA TYR A 669 -54.63 -34.41 -24.85
C TYR A 669 -54.52 -33.29 -25.91
N PRO A 670 -53.85 -32.15 -25.65
CA PRO A 670 -53.66 -31.11 -26.66
C PRO A 670 -52.82 -31.60 -27.85
N PHE A 671 -51.86 -32.52 -27.66
CA PHE A 671 -51.10 -33.13 -28.75
C PHE A 671 -52.01 -33.89 -29.72
N VAL A 672 -52.90 -34.75 -29.21
CA VAL A 672 -53.87 -35.50 -30.04
C VAL A 672 -54.94 -34.57 -30.63
N GLN A 673 -55.25 -33.42 -30.01
CA GLN A 673 -56.08 -32.40 -30.66
C GLN A 673 -55.39 -31.78 -31.88
N TRP A 674 -54.08 -31.56 -31.83
CA TRP A 674 -53.27 -31.01 -32.91
C TRP A 674 -53.01 -32.00 -34.05
N THR A 675 -52.63 -33.25 -33.76
CA THR A 675 -52.46 -34.28 -34.82
C THR A 675 -53.74 -34.50 -35.64
N ILE A 676 -54.91 -34.23 -35.04
CA ILE A 676 -56.22 -34.32 -35.68
C ILE A 676 -56.53 -33.12 -36.60
N THR A 677 -55.80 -32.02 -36.51
CA THR A 677 -55.81 -30.93 -37.51
C THR A 677 -54.75 -31.10 -38.60
N GLU A 678 -53.67 -31.83 -38.33
CA GLU A 678 -52.55 -32.01 -39.27
C GLU A 678 -52.79 -33.10 -40.33
N ARG A 679 -52.38 -32.81 -41.57
CA ARG A 679 -52.65 -33.69 -42.73
C ARG A 679 -51.88 -35.01 -42.68
N SER A 680 -50.65 -35.03 -42.16
CA SER A 680 -49.79 -36.22 -42.17
C SER A 680 -50.32 -37.40 -41.35
N PHE A 681 -51.29 -37.17 -40.46
CA PHE A 681 -51.94 -38.22 -39.65
C PHE A 681 -53.19 -38.83 -40.31
N PHE A 682 -53.50 -38.48 -41.57
CA PHE A 682 -54.68 -38.95 -42.30
C PHE A 682 -54.34 -39.65 -43.62
N HIS A 683 -55.09 -40.70 -43.94
CA HIS A 683 -55.17 -41.25 -45.29
C HIS A 683 -56.51 -40.84 -45.91
N GLY A 684 -56.49 -39.75 -46.69
CA GLY A 684 -57.67 -39.15 -47.31
C GLY A 684 -58.61 -38.49 -46.29
N LYS A 685 -59.61 -39.25 -45.80
CA LYS A 685 -60.62 -38.79 -44.82
C LYS A 685 -60.67 -39.63 -43.52
N ALA A 686 -59.84 -40.67 -43.43
CA ALA A 686 -59.73 -41.53 -42.26
C ALA A 686 -58.35 -41.33 -41.60
N LEU A 687 -58.22 -41.66 -40.31
CA LEU A 687 -56.92 -41.62 -39.63
C LEU A 687 -55.98 -42.64 -40.30
N ALA A 688 -54.69 -42.29 -40.42
CA ALA A 688 -53.68 -43.19 -40.97
C ALA A 688 -53.70 -44.53 -40.21
N PRO A 689 -53.71 -45.71 -40.86
CA PRO A 689 -53.96 -46.99 -40.19
C PRO A 689 -53.03 -47.27 -38.99
N GLY A 690 -51.74 -46.94 -39.11
CA GLY A 690 -50.77 -47.04 -38.01
C GLY A 690 -51.10 -46.12 -36.84
N TYR A 691 -51.41 -44.84 -37.11
CA TYR A 691 -51.79 -43.88 -36.07
C TYR A 691 -53.10 -44.25 -35.37
N ARG A 692 -54.09 -44.75 -36.13
CA ARG A 692 -55.34 -45.30 -35.59
C ARG A 692 -55.07 -46.49 -34.66
N GLY A 693 -54.16 -47.38 -35.03
CA GLY A 693 -53.72 -48.53 -34.21
C GLY A 693 -52.97 -48.13 -32.95
N ALA A 694 -52.15 -47.06 -33.01
CA ALA A 694 -51.43 -46.51 -31.88
C ALA A 694 -52.37 -45.85 -30.85
N LEU A 695 -53.26 -44.96 -31.31
CA LEU A 695 -54.32 -44.38 -30.46
C LEU A 695 -55.17 -45.46 -29.79
N LYS A 696 -55.53 -46.52 -30.53
CA LYS A 696 -56.31 -47.64 -29.98
C LYS A 696 -55.56 -48.35 -28.85
N ARG A 697 -54.24 -48.58 -28.97
CA ARG A 697 -53.40 -49.19 -27.93
C ARG A 697 -53.25 -48.26 -26.72
N TYR A 698 -52.91 -46.99 -26.94
CA TYR A 698 -52.78 -45.99 -25.89
C TYR A 698 -54.04 -45.85 -25.02
N PHE A 699 -55.25 -45.94 -25.60
CA PHE A 699 -56.49 -45.92 -24.82
C PHE A 699 -56.93 -47.30 -24.27
N LEU A 700 -56.29 -48.42 -24.65
CA LEU A 700 -56.55 -49.77 -24.11
C LEU A 700 -55.64 -50.15 -22.93
N GLU A 701 -54.47 -49.54 -22.82
CA GLU A 701 -53.60 -49.60 -21.63
C GLU A 701 -54.38 -49.38 -20.33
N ASP A 702 -53.90 -50.00 -19.25
CA ASP A 702 -54.58 -50.08 -17.93
C ASP A 702 -56.08 -50.43 -18.02
N LYS A 703 -56.42 -51.32 -18.98
CA LYS A 703 -57.79 -51.78 -19.24
C LYS A 703 -58.74 -50.62 -19.54
N GLY A 704 -58.23 -49.59 -20.19
CA GLY A 704 -58.95 -48.37 -20.57
C GLY A 704 -59.23 -47.41 -19.43
N GLN A 705 -58.40 -47.37 -18.38
CA GLN A 705 -58.54 -46.46 -17.24
C GLN A 705 -58.69 -44.99 -17.67
N ARG A 706 -57.94 -44.56 -18.69
CA ARG A 706 -58.01 -43.21 -19.32
C ARG A 706 -59.41 -42.83 -19.82
N LEU A 707 -60.25 -43.81 -20.18
CA LEU A 707 -61.66 -43.61 -20.58
C LEU A 707 -62.68 -44.00 -19.50
N ARG A 708 -62.24 -44.48 -18.34
CA ARG A 708 -63.10 -44.79 -17.17
C ARG A 708 -63.37 -43.54 -16.31
N ASP A 709 -62.43 -42.61 -16.22
CA ASP A 709 -62.66 -41.30 -15.62
C ASP A 709 -63.74 -40.50 -16.40
N LYS A 710 -64.66 -39.87 -15.66
CA LYS A 710 -65.73 -39.01 -16.17
C LYS A 710 -65.22 -37.66 -16.69
N ALA A 711 -64.15 -37.12 -16.12
CA ALA A 711 -63.54 -35.84 -16.52
C ALA A 711 -62.78 -36.00 -17.84
N TRP A 712 -61.80 -36.91 -17.90
CA TRP A 712 -61.04 -37.19 -19.12
C TRP A 712 -61.93 -37.69 -20.26
N ARG A 713 -62.92 -38.56 -20.02
CA ARG A 713 -63.89 -38.96 -21.05
C ARG A 713 -64.64 -37.76 -21.65
N LYS A 714 -64.98 -36.73 -20.87
CA LYS A 714 -65.63 -35.51 -21.39
C LYS A 714 -64.67 -34.70 -22.26
N LYS A 715 -63.39 -34.58 -21.88
CA LYS A 715 -62.33 -33.97 -22.73
C LYS A 715 -62.22 -34.75 -24.06
N TRP A 716 -61.94 -36.05 -24.00
CA TRP A 716 -61.68 -36.90 -25.18
C TRP A 716 -62.82 -36.93 -26.22
N TYR A 717 -64.09 -37.07 -25.81
CA TYR A 717 -65.21 -37.04 -26.76
C TYR A 717 -65.54 -35.64 -27.31
N ALA A 718 -65.03 -34.55 -26.72
CA ALA A 718 -65.21 -33.20 -27.24
C ALA A 718 -64.41 -32.94 -28.53
N VAL A 719 -63.34 -33.72 -28.78
CA VAL A 719 -62.53 -33.65 -29.99
C VAL A 719 -63.39 -33.88 -31.24
N ARG A 720 -63.27 -32.98 -32.22
CA ARG A 720 -64.16 -32.86 -33.40
C ARG A 720 -63.68 -33.70 -34.60
N ASN A 721 -63.49 -35.00 -34.41
CA ASN A 721 -63.20 -35.91 -35.53
C ASN A 721 -64.06 -37.18 -35.46
N ALA A 722 -64.66 -37.57 -36.59
CA ALA A 722 -65.60 -38.68 -36.66
C ALA A 722 -64.92 -40.06 -36.57
N ASP A 723 -63.70 -40.20 -37.12
CA ASP A 723 -62.97 -41.47 -37.11
C ASP A 723 -62.25 -41.68 -35.76
N PHE A 724 -61.72 -40.61 -35.16
CA PHE A 724 -61.23 -40.63 -33.77
C PHE A 724 -62.31 -41.08 -32.78
N ARG A 725 -63.55 -40.60 -32.94
CA ARG A 725 -64.68 -41.04 -32.10
C ARG A 725 -65.00 -42.53 -32.26
N ARG A 726 -64.83 -43.11 -33.46
CA ARG A 726 -64.94 -44.57 -33.66
C ARG A 726 -63.86 -45.31 -32.88
N VAL A 727 -62.62 -44.82 -32.86
CA VAL A 727 -61.54 -45.40 -32.03
C VAL A 727 -61.94 -45.37 -30.55
N LEU A 728 -62.40 -44.23 -30.03
CA LEU A 728 -62.86 -44.13 -28.63
C LEU A 728 -64.01 -45.10 -28.31
N ASP A 729 -64.98 -45.26 -29.21
CA ASP A 729 -66.10 -46.19 -29.01
C ASP A 729 -65.67 -47.67 -29.18
N GLU A 730 -64.74 -47.99 -30.09
CA GLU A 730 -64.12 -49.33 -30.23
C GLU A 730 -63.38 -49.72 -28.95
N VAL A 731 -62.49 -48.85 -28.46
CA VAL A 731 -61.77 -49.03 -27.19
C VAL A 731 -62.74 -49.18 -26.02
N ARG A 732 -63.79 -48.34 -25.96
CA ARG A 732 -64.81 -48.41 -24.91
C ARG A 732 -65.61 -49.71 -24.94
N ASN A 733 -65.89 -50.26 -26.11
CA ASN A 733 -66.56 -51.54 -26.25
C ASN A 733 -65.64 -52.72 -25.85
N GLU A 734 -64.34 -52.61 -26.10
CA GLU A 734 -63.34 -53.64 -25.74
C GLU A 734 -62.91 -53.61 -24.27
N SER A 735 -62.81 -52.41 -23.66
CA SER A 735 -62.48 -52.20 -22.24
C SER A 735 -63.67 -52.35 -21.27
N SER A 736 -64.85 -52.75 -21.76
CA SER A 736 -66.07 -52.94 -20.96
C SER A 736 -66.25 -54.39 -20.51
N ASN A 737 -66.63 -54.60 -19.25
CA ASN A 737 -66.93 -55.93 -18.70
C ASN A 737 -68.12 -56.57 -19.47
N GLY A 738 -68.02 -57.88 -19.74
CA GLY A 738 -68.86 -58.58 -20.74
C GLY A 738 -70.39 -58.41 -20.62
N LEU A 739 -70.92 -58.20 -19.40
CA LEU A 739 -72.35 -57.93 -19.17
C LEU A 739 -72.85 -56.67 -19.89
N VAL A 740 -72.02 -55.62 -20.00
CA VAL A 740 -72.36 -54.38 -20.72
C VAL A 740 -72.42 -54.62 -22.24
N ARG A 741 -71.58 -55.54 -22.74
CA ARG A 741 -71.52 -55.94 -24.15
C ARG A 741 -72.77 -56.71 -24.58
N LEU A 742 -73.42 -57.42 -23.64
CA LEU A 742 -74.69 -58.12 -23.87
C LEU A 742 -75.90 -57.16 -23.83
N PHE A 743 -75.97 -56.28 -22.82
CA PHE A 743 -77.11 -55.37 -22.61
C PHE A 743 -77.38 -54.41 -23.78
N ARG A 744 -76.34 -54.01 -24.53
CA ARG A 744 -76.48 -53.14 -25.70
C ARG A 744 -76.98 -53.83 -26.99
N ARG A 745 -77.10 -55.16 -27.02
CA ARG A 745 -77.50 -55.91 -28.23
C ARG A 745 -79.01 -56.19 -28.34
N HIS A 746 -79.80 -55.90 -27.29
CA HIS A 746 -81.22 -56.26 -27.20
C HIS A 746 -82.19 -55.10 -26.87
N THR A 747 -81.75 -53.83 -26.96
CA THR A 747 -82.58 -52.64 -26.67
C THR A 747 -83.64 -52.31 -27.73
N GLY A 748 -84.14 -53.30 -28.47
CA GLY A 748 -85.14 -53.13 -29.55
C GLY A 748 -86.50 -53.78 -29.28
N ILE A 749 -86.67 -54.56 -28.20
CA ILE A 749 -87.88 -55.38 -27.97
C ILE A 749 -88.63 -55.04 -26.66
N MET A 750 -87.95 -54.47 -25.65
CA MET A 750 -88.55 -54.14 -24.35
C MET A 750 -89.08 -52.70 -24.27
N VAL A 751 -90.10 -52.39 -25.07
CA VAL A 751 -90.87 -51.12 -25.00
C VAL A 751 -92.38 -51.34 -24.81
N ILE A 752 -92.89 -52.56 -25.09
CA ILE A 752 -94.35 -52.86 -25.06
C ILE A 752 -94.81 -53.47 -23.71
N GLY A 753 -93.89 -54.02 -22.90
CA GLY A 753 -94.25 -54.75 -21.68
C GLY A 753 -94.51 -53.91 -20.42
N THR A 754 -94.10 -52.64 -20.39
CA THR A 754 -93.93 -51.88 -19.13
C THR A 754 -95.08 -50.92 -18.79
N ALA A 755 -96.26 -51.09 -19.42
CA ALA A 755 -97.45 -50.27 -19.17
C ALA A 755 -98.47 -50.91 -18.19
N LEU A 756 -98.25 -52.16 -17.75
CA LEU A 756 -99.24 -52.96 -17.00
C LEU A 756 -98.86 -53.27 -15.53
N LEU A 757 -97.76 -52.72 -15.01
CA LEU A 757 -97.32 -52.92 -13.62
C LEU A 757 -97.31 -51.62 -12.78
N VAL A 758 -98.28 -50.74 -13.03
CA VAL A 758 -98.56 -49.54 -12.22
C VAL A 758 -99.76 -49.76 -11.27
N ALA A 759 -100.33 -50.97 -11.23
CA ALA A 759 -101.50 -51.32 -10.42
C ALA A 759 -101.34 -52.67 -9.68
N GLY A 760 -100.83 -52.65 -8.45
CA GLY A 760 -100.93 -53.78 -7.51
C GLY A 760 -99.80 -53.91 -6.48
N GLY A 761 -100.11 -53.72 -5.18
CA GLY A 761 -99.24 -54.02 -4.02
C GLY A 761 -98.04 -53.06 -3.83
N SER A 762 -97.88 -52.26 -2.77
CA SER A 762 -98.41 -52.17 -1.39
C SER A 762 -97.83 -53.13 -0.34
N VAL A 763 -97.40 -52.52 0.78
CA VAL A 763 -97.14 -53.06 2.14
C VAL A 763 -95.90 -53.97 2.38
N GLY A 764 -95.14 -53.62 3.44
CA GLY A 764 -94.29 -54.53 4.21
C GLY A 764 -92.81 -54.62 3.79
N GLY A 765 -91.86 -54.86 4.70
CA GLY A 765 -91.95 -54.95 6.16
C GLY A 765 -90.62 -55.36 6.80
N VAL A 766 -90.25 -54.77 7.94
CA VAL A 766 -89.01 -55.07 8.69
C VAL A 766 -89.10 -56.43 9.40
N MET A 767 -88.02 -57.25 9.37
CA MET A 767 -87.54 -58.22 10.39
C MET A 767 -86.46 -59.15 9.77
N LEU A 768 -85.48 -59.79 10.45
CA LEU A 768 -85.05 -59.97 11.87
C LEU A 768 -83.47 -60.06 11.88
N TYR A 769 -82.72 -59.67 12.94
CA TYR A 769 -82.05 -60.53 13.96
C TYR A 769 -81.29 -61.78 13.41
N THR A 770 -80.13 -62.28 13.88
CA THR A 770 -79.14 -61.97 14.97
C THR A 770 -77.90 -62.91 14.74
N SER A 771 -76.76 -62.99 15.45
CA SER A 771 -76.01 -62.27 16.53
C SER A 771 -74.51 -62.75 16.42
N LYS A 772 -73.49 -62.56 17.30
CA LYS A 772 -73.24 -61.92 18.62
C LYS A 772 -71.71 -61.55 18.68
N GLN A 773 -71.22 -60.66 19.57
CA GLN A 773 -70.38 -60.93 20.78
C GLN A 773 -69.44 -62.17 20.74
N THR A 774 -68.19 -62.17 21.26
CA THR A 774 -67.55 -61.24 22.24
C THR A 774 -66.01 -61.23 22.14
N THR A 775 -65.37 -60.14 22.57
CA THR A 775 -63.94 -60.02 22.97
C THR A 775 -63.67 -60.67 24.34
N PRO A 776 -62.41 -60.99 24.76
CA PRO A 776 -61.42 -59.98 25.20
C PRO A 776 -59.93 -60.29 24.84
N ALA A 777 -59.02 -59.58 25.52
CA ALA A 777 -57.55 -59.55 25.44
C ALA A 777 -56.83 -60.93 25.53
N THR A 778 -55.51 -61.09 25.30
CA THR A 778 -54.34 -60.24 25.66
C THR A 778 -53.06 -60.70 24.92
N GLY A 779 -51.99 -59.88 24.89
CA GLY A 779 -50.60 -60.40 24.87
C GLY A 779 -49.76 -60.22 23.60
N GLU A 780 -48.94 -59.15 23.60
CA GLU A 780 -47.54 -58.99 23.12
C GLU A 780 -46.92 -59.72 21.89
N ALA A 781 -45.99 -58.97 21.26
CA ALA A 781 -44.86 -59.37 20.39
C ALA A 781 -45.16 -60.01 19.00
N GLY A 782 -44.64 -59.46 17.89
CA GLY A 782 -43.86 -58.21 17.75
C GLY A 782 -43.44 -57.86 16.31
N HIS A 783 -43.12 -56.58 16.10
CA HIS A 783 -42.56 -55.92 14.90
C HIS A 783 -43.27 -56.11 13.53
N PRO A 784 -43.56 -55.00 12.84
CA PRO A 784 -42.63 -54.52 11.81
C PRO A 784 -42.23 -53.04 11.96
N ALA A 785 -41.49 -52.51 10.98
CA ALA A 785 -40.91 -51.16 11.00
C ALA A 785 -41.61 -50.18 10.01
N SER A 786 -41.29 -48.88 10.18
CA SER A 786 -41.86 -47.69 9.50
C SER A 786 -43.32 -47.35 9.89
N GLY A 787 -43.69 -46.07 10.04
CA GLY A 787 -42.86 -44.86 10.05
C GLY A 787 -43.69 -43.56 10.06
N GLY A 788 -43.00 -42.41 10.15
CA GLY A 788 -43.58 -41.07 9.93
C GLY A 788 -44.06 -40.35 11.20
N GLY A 789 -43.93 -39.01 11.21
CA GLY A 789 -44.44 -38.16 12.30
C GLY A 789 -43.64 -36.87 12.53
N THR A 790 -43.77 -35.87 11.66
CA THR A 790 -43.36 -34.48 11.95
C THR A 790 -44.49 -33.51 11.64
N GLY A 791 -44.92 -32.78 12.67
CA GLY A 791 -45.90 -31.71 12.58
C GLY A 791 -45.35 -30.43 13.21
N ASN A 792 -45.77 -29.30 12.65
CA ASN A 792 -45.62 -27.92 13.14
C ASN A 792 -46.12 -27.75 14.60
N PRO A 793 -45.90 -26.60 15.31
CA PRO A 793 -45.48 -25.27 14.80
C PRO A 793 -44.49 -24.46 15.67
N GLY A 794 -44.17 -23.22 15.25
CA GLY A 794 -44.22 -22.08 16.19
C GLY A 794 -43.05 -21.07 16.22
N THR A 795 -43.18 -19.98 15.45
CA THR A 795 -42.86 -18.57 15.82
C THR A 795 -41.68 -18.20 16.75
N GLY A 796 -40.76 -17.34 16.28
CA GLY A 796 -39.84 -16.55 17.12
C GLY A 796 -39.08 -15.47 16.34
N VAL A 797 -39.09 -14.21 16.79
CA VAL A 797 -38.50 -13.03 16.11
C VAL A 797 -37.26 -12.52 16.84
N SER A 798 -36.17 -12.18 16.13
CA SER A 798 -35.28 -11.01 16.42
C SER A 798 -34.08 -10.87 15.47
N VAL A 799 -33.56 -9.64 15.40
CA VAL A 799 -32.49 -8.99 14.58
C VAL A 799 -32.05 -7.75 15.42
N PRO A 800 -30.82 -7.14 15.37
CA PRO A 800 -29.74 -7.14 14.37
C PRO A 800 -28.29 -7.36 14.93
N GLY A 801 -27.25 -7.07 14.13
CA GLY A 801 -25.86 -6.84 14.58
C GLY A 801 -24.77 -7.12 13.52
N SER A 802 -24.67 -6.36 12.43
CA SER A 802 -23.69 -5.24 12.25
C SER A 802 -22.24 -5.54 12.71
N GLY A 803 -21.36 -5.83 11.75
CA GLY A 803 -19.90 -5.91 11.98
C GLY A 803 -19.17 -4.72 11.36
N GLU A 804 -18.32 -4.04 12.15
CA GLU A 804 -17.48 -2.94 11.68
C GLU A 804 -16.11 -3.41 11.14
N ALA A 805 -15.49 -2.58 10.32
CA ALA A 805 -14.19 -2.86 9.72
C ALA A 805 -13.02 -2.55 10.68
N SER A 806 -11.95 -3.33 10.61
CA SER A 806 -10.69 -3.06 11.31
C SER A 806 -9.51 -3.07 10.32
N ASN A 807 -8.83 -1.92 10.20
CA ASN A 807 -7.58 -1.80 9.45
C ASN A 807 -6.40 -2.34 10.28
N PRO A 808 -5.46 -3.11 9.69
CA PRO A 808 -4.21 -3.46 10.35
C PRO A 808 -3.24 -2.26 10.41
N PRO A 809 -2.48 -2.08 11.50
CA PRO A 809 -1.53 -0.97 11.62
C PRO A 809 -0.25 -1.19 10.81
N VAL A 810 0.26 -0.12 10.20
CA VAL A 810 1.55 -0.10 9.50
C VAL A 810 2.69 -0.29 10.51
N ARG A 811 3.56 -1.29 10.29
CA ARG A 811 4.81 -1.46 11.04
C ARG A 811 5.97 -0.82 10.29
N ILE A 812 6.63 0.14 10.94
CA ILE A 812 7.92 0.67 10.50
C ILE A 812 9.01 -0.33 10.91
N TYR A 813 9.87 -0.74 9.97
CA TYR A 813 10.99 -1.62 10.23
C TYR A 813 12.24 -0.81 10.62
N GLY A 814 12.90 -1.19 11.72
CA GLY A 814 14.27 -0.77 12.02
C GLY A 814 15.30 -1.62 11.26
N PRO A 815 16.57 -1.18 11.21
CA PRO A 815 17.62 -1.90 10.48
C PRO A 815 17.92 -3.28 11.08
N MET A 816 18.28 -4.23 10.22
CA MET A 816 18.42 -5.65 10.54
C MET A 816 19.89 -6.04 10.59
N LEU A 817 20.37 -6.49 11.76
CA LEU A 817 21.74 -6.99 11.95
C LEU A 817 21.89 -8.44 11.42
N PRO A 818 23.09 -8.84 10.95
CA PRO A 818 23.34 -10.19 10.46
C PRO A 818 23.36 -11.24 11.58
N ALA A 819 22.96 -12.46 11.26
CA ALA A 819 22.82 -13.54 12.24
C ALA A 819 24.17 -14.18 12.64
N GLY A 820 24.36 -14.38 13.95
CA GLY A 820 25.40 -15.23 14.53
C GLY A 820 24.80 -16.43 15.27
N ASN A 821 25.39 -17.61 15.09
CA ASN A 821 24.98 -18.82 15.82
C ASN A 821 25.62 -18.89 17.20
N GLY A 822 24.84 -19.22 18.25
CA GLY A 822 25.40 -19.55 19.56
C GLY A 822 24.37 -19.65 20.71
N THR A 823 23.93 -20.86 21.03
CA THR A 823 23.33 -21.20 22.33
C THR A 823 24.45 -21.62 23.30
N PRO A 824 24.34 -21.34 24.62
CA PRO A 824 23.73 -22.33 25.52
C PRO A 824 22.82 -21.74 26.63
N ALA A 825 22.27 -22.60 27.48
CA ALA A 825 21.26 -22.31 28.52
C ALA A 825 21.82 -21.65 29.81
N GLY A 826 20.94 -21.17 30.73
CA GLY A 826 21.38 -20.47 31.95
C GLY A 826 20.44 -20.33 33.18
N ASP A 827 19.10 -20.34 33.01
CA ASP A 827 18.06 -20.46 34.07
C ASP A 827 17.86 -19.32 35.13
N ALA A 828 16.71 -19.36 35.82
CA ALA A 828 16.26 -18.73 37.08
C ALA A 828 16.07 -17.20 37.22
N GLY A 829 14.89 -16.79 37.74
CA GLY A 829 14.65 -15.46 38.34
C GLY A 829 13.22 -14.89 38.22
N ASN A 830 12.26 -15.29 39.08
CA ASN A 830 10.85 -14.84 39.01
C ASN A 830 10.44 -13.91 40.17
N ALA A 831 10.18 -12.64 39.87
CA ALA A 831 9.32 -11.70 40.63
C ALA A 831 9.09 -10.44 39.77
N GLY A 832 7.99 -9.68 39.88
CA GLY A 832 6.73 -9.89 40.60
C GLY A 832 5.77 -8.75 40.23
N ASN A 833 4.55 -9.05 39.80
CA ASN A 833 3.64 -8.05 39.21
C ASN A 833 2.80 -7.32 40.27
N SER A 834 2.81 -5.99 40.27
CA SER A 834 1.95 -5.15 41.12
C SER A 834 1.42 -3.95 40.34
N GLY A 835 0.10 -3.93 40.08
CA GLY A 835 -0.59 -2.78 39.49
C GLY A 835 -1.40 -1.99 40.52
N ASN A 836 -1.61 -0.72 40.24
CA ASN A 836 -2.75 0.09 40.67
C ASN A 836 -2.82 1.29 39.70
N ALA A 837 -3.91 1.46 38.95
CA ALA A 837 -5.23 1.97 39.40
C ALA A 837 -5.22 3.51 39.46
N GLU A 838 -5.79 4.11 38.42
CA GLU A 838 -6.05 5.55 38.35
C GLU A 838 -7.11 5.95 39.39
N ASN A 839 -6.98 7.14 39.98
CA ASN A 839 -7.96 7.66 40.93
C ASN A 839 -8.23 9.15 40.68
N THR A 840 -9.36 9.44 40.04
CA THR A 840 -9.79 10.80 39.69
C THR A 840 -10.49 11.47 40.89
N GLY A 841 -9.74 12.23 41.68
CA GLY A 841 -10.30 13.06 42.77
C GLY A 841 -10.71 14.45 42.29
N ASN A 842 -12.02 14.74 42.27
CA ASN A 842 -12.58 16.05 41.93
C ASN A 842 -12.92 16.87 43.20
N THR A 843 -12.39 18.09 43.32
CA THR A 843 -12.88 19.14 44.21
C THR A 843 -12.77 20.50 43.53
N GLY A 844 -13.72 21.40 43.79
CA GLY A 844 -13.79 22.73 43.15
C GLY A 844 -14.21 23.84 44.12
N ASN A 845 -14.52 25.00 43.55
CA ASN A 845 -14.80 26.30 44.21
C ASN A 845 -13.55 26.93 44.90
N THR A 846 -13.46 28.27 45.06
CA THR A 846 -14.50 29.31 44.91
C THR A 846 -13.94 30.59 44.26
N GLU A 847 -14.84 31.50 43.87
CA GLU A 847 -14.55 32.81 43.30
C GLU A 847 -13.91 33.80 44.31
N ASN A 848 -13.06 34.71 43.82
CA ASN A 848 -13.30 36.15 44.00
C ASN A 848 -12.40 37.02 43.10
N THR A 849 -13.00 37.98 42.41
CA THR A 849 -12.30 39.04 41.68
C THR A 849 -12.75 40.40 42.21
N ASN A 850 -11.82 41.25 42.65
CA ASN A 850 -12.14 42.65 42.97
C ASN A 850 -10.98 43.59 42.65
N SER A 851 -11.30 44.67 41.94
CA SER A 851 -10.56 45.92 41.84
C SER A 851 -11.62 47.02 41.91
N PRO A 852 -11.43 48.05 42.74
CA PRO A 852 -10.83 49.32 42.27
C PRO A 852 -9.83 49.90 43.30
N GLY A 853 -9.15 51.04 43.11
CA GLY A 853 -9.08 51.98 41.98
C GLY A 853 -8.87 53.43 42.46
N ASP A 854 -8.39 54.33 41.58
CA ASP A 854 -8.18 55.78 41.82
C ASP A 854 -7.08 56.13 42.86
N THR A 855 -6.46 57.32 42.99
CA THR A 855 -6.53 58.67 42.34
C THR A 855 -5.11 59.26 42.16
N GLY A 856 -4.94 60.36 41.41
CA GLY A 856 -3.83 61.32 41.63
C GLY A 856 -3.41 62.19 40.43
N LYS A 857 -3.45 63.54 40.57
CA LYS A 857 -3.01 64.53 39.55
C LYS A 857 -2.07 65.60 40.13
N THR A 858 -1.03 65.97 39.38
CA THR A 858 -0.40 67.32 39.17
C THR A 858 0.80 67.14 38.20
N GLY A 859 1.34 68.08 37.41
CA GLY A 859 1.23 69.55 37.31
C GLY A 859 2.50 70.26 37.84
N SER A 860 3.19 71.22 37.19
CA SER A 860 3.07 71.83 35.84
C SER A 860 4.30 72.71 35.48
N ALA A 861 4.53 73.00 34.19
CA ALA A 861 5.24 74.17 33.59
C ALA A 861 6.76 74.48 33.83
N GLY A 862 7.36 75.27 32.91
CA GLY A 862 8.65 76.00 33.07
C GLY A 862 9.79 75.67 32.07
N THR A 863 9.75 75.98 30.76
CA THR A 863 10.10 77.25 30.06
C THR A 863 11.44 77.94 30.40
N THR A 864 12.41 77.90 29.45
CA THR A 864 13.25 78.98 28.82
C THR A 864 14.58 78.40 28.31
N LYS A 865 15.48 79.13 27.62
CA LYS A 865 15.48 79.81 26.30
C LYS A 865 16.96 80.24 26.02
N ASP A 866 17.25 80.84 24.87
CA ASP A 866 18.41 81.72 24.60
C ASP A 866 19.81 81.07 24.38
N GLU A 867 20.70 81.56 23.49
CA GLU A 867 20.53 82.29 22.20
C GLU A 867 21.87 82.32 21.40
N SER A 868 21.92 83.06 20.27
CA SER A 868 23.12 83.44 19.45
C SER A 868 23.80 82.32 18.61
N ASN A 869 23.99 82.41 17.28
CA ASN A 869 24.69 83.36 16.36
C ASN A 869 26.21 83.10 16.20
N ALA A 870 26.86 83.28 15.03
CA ALA A 870 26.39 83.47 13.64
C ALA A 870 27.53 83.35 12.60
N GLY A 871 27.19 83.06 11.33
CA GLY A 871 27.96 83.42 10.11
C GLY A 871 29.13 82.52 9.70
N SER A 872 29.65 82.58 8.46
CA SER A 872 29.07 83.14 7.20
C SER A 872 29.82 82.69 5.93
N SER A 873 29.05 82.41 4.85
CA SER A 873 29.33 82.66 3.42
C SER A 873 30.69 82.35 2.74
N GLY A 874 30.61 81.63 1.60
CA GLY A 874 31.47 81.84 0.41
C GLY A 874 32.14 80.59 -0.19
N THR A 875 32.31 80.37 -1.51
CA THR A 875 31.54 80.52 -2.77
C THR A 875 32.51 80.31 -3.94
N GLY A 876 32.13 79.50 -4.94
CA GLY A 876 32.81 79.34 -6.24
C GLY A 876 34.03 78.41 -6.29
N GLU A 877 34.59 78.02 -7.45
CA GLU A 877 34.00 77.75 -8.79
C GLU A 877 35.13 77.22 -9.72
N ASN A 878 34.83 76.32 -10.68
CA ASN A 878 35.71 75.88 -11.80
C ASN A 878 37.05 75.17 -11.43
N GLY A 879 37.67 74.34 -12.28
CA GLY A 879 37.17 73.73 -13.53
C GLY A 879 38.24 72.93 -14.34
N THR A 880 37.76 71.99 -15.16
CA THR A 880 38.36 71.45 -16.42
C THR A 880 39.64 70.58 -16.45
N ASN A 881 39.47 69.35 -16.99
CA ASN A 881 40.09 68.79 -18.23
C ASN A 881 41.17 67.67 -18.24
N LYS A 882 40.99 66.80 -19.26
CA LYS A 882 41.98 65.95 -20.00
C LYS A 882 42.67 64.78 -19.23
N SER A 883 42.39 63.50 -19.54
CA SER A 883 42.82 62.65 -20.70
C SER A 883 44.25 62.09 -20.56
N SER A 884 44.60 60.85 -20.93
CA SER A 884 43.98 59.91 -21.91
C SER A 884 44.32 58.42 -21.67
N THR A 885 43.53 57.53 -22.27
CA THR A 885 43.81 56.10 -22.57
C THR A 885 44.68 55.99 -23.87
N PRO A 886 44.96 54.83 -24.56
CA PRO A 886 44.44 53.44 -24.43
C PRO A 886 45.45 52.28 -24.70
N LYS A 887 44.88 51.08 -24.97
CA LYS A 887 45.44 49.80 -25.49
C LYS A 887 45.91 48.79 -24.42
N THR A 888 45.44 47.53 -24.33
CA THR A 888 44.95 46.47 -25.26
C THR A 888 46.04 45.67 -25.99
N GLY A 889 46.10 44.36 -25.72
CA GLY A 889 46.86 43.37 -26.46
C GLY A 889 46.63 41.96 -25.91
N ASP A 890 45.92 41.11 -26.66
CA ASP A 890 45.69 39.70 -26.34
C ASP A 890 46.90 38.82 -26.68
N GLY A 891 47.03 37.66 -26.03
CA GLY A 891 48.06 36.67 -26.35
C GLY A 891 47.90 35.36 -25.59
N GLN A 892 47.43 34.31 -26.27
CA GLN A 892 47.38 32.94 -25.74
C GLN A 892 48.71 32.20 -25.94
N SER A 893 49.24 31.52 -24.92
CA SER A 893 49.88 30.20 -25.08
C SER A 893 50.25 29.54 -23.74
N SER A 894 49.78 28.31 -23.55
CA SER A 894 50.38 27.29 -22.66
C SER A 894 51.72 26.79 -23.28
N PRO A 895 52.57 25.95 -22.61
CA PRO A 895 52.31 25.13 -21.42
C PRO A 895 53.46 25.04 -20.38
N SER A 896 53.22 24.30 -19.28
CA SER A 896 54.09 23.25 -18.68
C SER A 896 53.80 23.05 -17.18
N THR A 897 53.52 21.81 -16.78
CA THR A 897 53.59 21.25 -15.41
C THR A 897 55.06 21.11 -14.95
N PRO A 898 55.41 20.81 -13.67
CA PRO A 898 54.62 20.16 -12.60
C PRO A 898 53.68 21.08 -11.80
#